data_AF-A0A942DGA9-F1
#
_entry.id   AF-A0A942DGA9-F1
#
_cell.length_a   1.000
_cell.length_b   1.000
_cell.length_c   1.000
_cell.angle_alpha   90.00
_cell.angle_beta   90.00
_cell.angle_gamma   90.00
#
_symmetry.space_group_name_H-M   'P 1'
#
loop_
_entity.id
_entity.type
_entity.pdbx_description
1 polymer ?
#
loop_
_entity_poly.entity_id
_entity_poly.type
_entity_poly.pdbx_seq_one_letter_code
_entity_poly.pdbx_strand_id
1 'polypeptide(L)'
;MTSSDLTAPTDQTASRKDYIELFMLSAASLFFELLIIRWLSADFMAFSVFKTFPLVTCYVGLGVGFAAARTKNYLNMAPLAILQLVAFMLLSKAVGFNTFMFPSVSVYQWFKTDTLLHGQVMWVYVSLFILVLIVVLSGPFAAMACLGSRLGQLFAKIPALNAYATDIAGAVFGSILFSILSFLGFAPWMLLTPVLLLIGYLAEAKWWQKAVPIALTLVLAGWVIARPGEVFLWSPYQKLSVMSFTAGDTPSDIELAKKQGIVIGTNGMFYQYALNLSKENLETPEMTTQVRNELLSHSRHYNLPYKLKEGKSVLILGAGSGNDVAAALRNGADHVDAVDIDPVILKLGDTRHPERPYDSPKVHQVCDDARDFLNRTTSKYDLIIFAGLDSHTISGQGGSMRLDNYVYTKQSMQRALQLLKPDGLMIVSFCKSTAWLSHRLHSTIEEAAGYAPITVLDETNPSLSWEIFITGPLVHDGLLKIDPAAIVPFVIQKPSNLGPTRILTDDWPFIYVSPVGVDVPYLIVVAAVLLLSIYAARRILFAPTDRSSWQMFFLGAAFLLLELQSIARLSLLYGSTWYTSAIVINSVLLMILGANFLVIKGSKVLAPKITLIYVALFLSLIGSACLPVRQILEQFNGFSGQAIVSFLTVLPMMIAGIIFSLSFKKAPQPDKAFAFNLLGAVAGAMFEYASNYVGINSLVWIATTLYLVSFFFCVRTKQNG
;
A
#
# COMPACT_ATOMS: atom_id res chain seq x y z
N MET A 1 47.23 9.49 32.57
CA MET A 1 47.81 8.20 32.15
C MET A 1 47.80 8.15 30.64
N THR A 2 48.90 7.67 30.09
CA THR A 2 49.45 7.87 28.76
C THR A 2 48.60 7.29 27.63
N SER A 3 48.67 8.00 26.50
CA SER A 3 48.33 7.59 25.15
C SER A 3 49.15 6.37 24.71
N SER A 4 48.52 5.22 24.54
CA SER A 4 48.99 4.12 23.68
C SER A 4 47.84 3.15 23.45
N ASP A 5 47.78 2.60 22.24
CA ASP A 5 46.86 1.55 21.74
C ASP A 5 45.54 2.01 21.10
N LEU A 6 45.66 2.91 20.11
CA LEU A 6 44.81 2.84 18.92
C LEU A 6 45.50 1.90 17.92
N THR A 7 45.41 0.59 18.16
CA THR A 7 45.73 -0.40 17.14
C THR A 7 44.69 -0.29 16.03
N ALA A 8 45.16 -0.01 14.81
CA ALA A 8 44.35 -0.12 13.61
C ALA A 8 43.72 -1.53 13.56
N PRO A 9 42.44 -1.68 13.14
CA PRO A 9 41.86 -3.00 13.00
C PRO A 9 42.67 -3.77 11.96
N THR A 10 43.24 -4.89 12.40
CA THR A 10 43.91 -5.90 11.58
C THR A 10 43.05 -6.23 10.37
N ASP A 11 43.64 -6.15 9.17
CA ASP A 11 43.13 -6.67 7.89
C ASP A 11 42.84 -8.17 8.00
N GLN A 12 41.72 -8.55 8.62
CA GLN A 12 41.14 -9.87 8.44
C GLN A 12 40.44 -9.87 7.08
N THR A 13 41.09 -10.42 6.05
CA THR A 13 40.46 -10.66 4.76
C THR A 13 39.17 -11.46 4.98
N ALA A 14 38.03 -10.84 4.71
CA ALA A 14 36.72 -11.46 4.86
C ALA A 14 36.66 -12.80 4.11
N SER A 15 36.19 -13.84 4.80
CA SER A 15 36.08 -15.18 4.25
C SER A 15 34.84 -15.32 3.38
N ARG A 16 34.81 -16.33 2.50
CA ARG A 16 33.59 -16.68 1.74
C ARG A 16 32.37 -16.92 2.64
N LYS A 17 32.59 -17.43 3.86
CA LYS A 17 31.51 -17.64 4.84
C LYS A 17 30.88 -16.32 5.29
N ASP A 18 31.68 -15.27 5.48
CA ASP A 18 31.18 -13.95 5.89
C ASP A 18 30.27 -13.34 4.81
N TYR A 19 30.63 -13.51 3.53
CA TYR A 19 29.79 -13.08 2.40
C TYR A 19 28.47 -13.85 2.31
N ILE A 20 28.52 -15.18 2.48
CA ILE A 20 27.32 -16.03 2.45
C ILE A 20 26.40 -15.69 3.63
N GLU A 21 26.96 -15.50 4.82
CA GLU A 21 26.20 -15.11 6.00
C GLU A 21 25.54 -13.74 5.82
N LEU A 22 26.27 -12.75 5.29
CA LEU A 22 25.71 -11.41 5.01
C LEU A 22 24.58 -11.49 4.00
N PHE A 23 24.78 -12.22 2.89
CA PHE A 23 23.76 -12.42 1.87
C PHE A 23 22.48 -13.02 2.47
N MET A 24 22.61 -14.08 3.28
CA MET A 24 21.46 -14.75 3.90
C MET A 24 20.76 -13.85 4.92
N LEU A 25 21.49 -13.12 5.77
CA LEU A 25 20.90 -12.21 6.74
C LEU A 25 20.20 -11.03 6.07
N SER A 26 20.76 -10.51 4.97
CA SER A 26 20.15 -9.44 4.21
C SER A 26 18.87 -9.91 3.51
N ALA A 27 18.90 -11.10 2.90
CA ALA A 27 17.71 -11.75 2.34
C ALA A 27 16.62 -11.96 3.39
N ALA A 28 16.99 -12.47 4.58
CA ALA A 28 16.04 -12.63 5.68
C ALA A 28 15.50 -11.29 6.19
N SER A 29 16.34 -10.25 6.25
CA SER A 29 15.94 -8.94 6.75
C SER A 29 14.91 -8.30 5.83
N LEU A 30 15.18 -8.18 4.53
CA LEU A 30 14.18 -7.60 3.62
C LEU A 30 12.95 -8.50 3.50
N PHE A 31 13.10 -9.83 3.41
CA PHE A 31 11.94 -10.74 3.41
C PHE A 31 11.06 -10.54 4.66
N PHE A 32 11.68 -10.45 5.83
CA PHE A 32 10.96 -10.27 7.10
C PHE A 32 10.31 -8.89 7.18
N GLU A 33 10.96 -7.83 6.68
CA GLU A 33 10.36 -6.50 6.57
C GLU A 33 9.04 -6.54 5.79
N LEU A 34 9.07 -7.07 4.57
CA LEU A 34 7.89 -7.16 3.70
C LEU A 34 6.80 -8.04 4.33
N LEU A 35 7.20 -9.12 5.02
CA LEU A 35 6.30 -9.97 5.79
C LEU A 35 5.62 -9.21 6.94
N ILE A 36 6.36 -8.42 7.72
CA ILE A 36 5.80 -7.62 8.81
C ILE A 36 4.81 -6.60 8.28
N ILE A 37 5.18 -5.88 7.21
CA ILE A 37 4.28 -4.90 6.59
C ILE A 37 3.00 -5.60 6.14
N ARG A 38 3.10 -6.73 5.40
CA ARG A 38 1.94 -7.49 4.94
C ARG A 38 1.08 -8.02 6.10
N TRP A 39 1.70 -8.61 7.12
CA TRP A 39 0.97 -9.28 8.19
C TRP A 39 0.28 -8.29 9.11
N LEU A 40 0.97 -7.22 9.52
CA LEU A 40 0.37 -6.17 10.35
C LEU A 40 -0.78 -5.47 9.61
N SER A 41 -0.63 -5.20 8.31
CA SER A 41 -1.71 -4.61 7.48
C SER A 41 -2.96 -5.48 7.37
N ALA A 42 -2.79 -6.80 7.46
CA ALA A 42 -3.88 -7.76 7.31
C ALA A 42 -4.65 -8.03 8.61
N ASP A 43 -3.99 -7.92 9.76
CA ASP A 43 -4.61 -8.23 11.06
C ASP A 43 -4.98 -6.99 11.89
N PHE A 44 -4.35 -5.83 11.63
CA PHE A 44 -4.65 -4.56 12.32
C PHE A 44 -5.28 -3.54 11.37
N MET A 45 -6.47 -3.07 11.72
CA MET A 45 -7.22 -2.08 10.93
C MET A 45 -6.46 -0.76 10.76
N ALA A 46 -5.67 -0.35 11.76
CA ALA A 46 -4.84 0.84 11.67
C ALA A 46 -3.77 0.77 10.57
N PHE A 47 -3.25 -0.42 10.27
CA PHE A 47 -2.17 -0.60 9.29
C PHE A 47 -2.67 -0.98 7.89
N SER A 48 -3.96 -1.25 7.70
CA SER A 48 -4.51 -1.46 6.36
C SER A 48 -4.37 -0.20 5.48
N VAL A 49 -4.39 0.99 6.11
CA VAL A 49 -4.24 2.30 5.46
C VAL A 49 -2.99 3.09 5.88
N PHE A 50 -2.18 2.58 6.81
CA PHE A 50 -0.92 3.24 7.22
C PHE A 50 0.26 2.26 7.33
N LYS A 51 0.65 1.69 6.19
CA LYS A 51 1.73 0.71 6.06
C LYS A 51 3.13 1.28 6.37
N THR A 52 3.26 2.61 6.37
CA THR A 52 4.51 3.33 6.62
C THR A 52 5.05 3.13 8.04
N PHE A 53 4.20 2.91 9.05
CA PHE A 53 4.67 2.72 10.43
C PHE A 53 5.37 1.37 10.67
N PRO A 54 4.82 0.23 10.20
CA PRO A 54 5.56 -1.03 10.12
C PRO A 54 6.92 -0.92 9.40
N LEU A 55 6.98 -0.18 8.27
CA LEU A 55 8.23 0.08 7.55
C LEU A 55 9.24 0.86 8.41
N VAL A 56 8.79 1.98 9.00
CA VAL A 56 9.63 2.83 9.87
C VAL A 56 10.21 2.03 11.03
N THR A 57 9.39 1.23 11.74
CA THR A 57 9.90 0.45 12.88
C THR A 57 10.98 -0.54 12.46
N CYS A 58 10.85 -1.14 11.27
CA CYS A 58 11.85 -2.05 10.73
C CYS A 58 13.17 -1.33 10.43
N TYR A 59 13.10 -0.15 9.81
CA TYR A 59 14.28 0.66 9.48
C TYR A 59 14.98 1.20 10.74
N VAL A 60 14.22 1.68 11.73
CA VAL A 60 14.78 2.14 13.01
C VAL A 60 15.41 0.96 13.74
N GLY A 61 14.75 -0.20 13.76
CA GLY A 61 15.29 -1.44 14.34
C GLY A 61 16.61 -1.83 13.69
N LEU A 62 16.66 -1.98 12.37
CA LEU A 62 17.87 -2.29 11.62
C LEU A 62 18.97 -1.26 11.88
N GLY A 63 18.67 0.05 11.80
CA GLY A 63 19.64 1.12 12.02
C GLY A 63 20.23 1.12 13.44
N VAL A 64 19.39 0.92 14.47
CA VAL A 64 19.86 0.77 15.86
C VAL A 64 20.72 -0.50 16.02
N GLY A 65 20.31 -1.60 15.40
CA GLY A 65 21.07 -2.85 15.36
C GLY A 65 22.46 -2.64 14.76
N PHE A 66 22.55 -2.07 13.56
CA PHE A 66 23.81 -1.79 12.86
C PHE A 66 24.79 -1.00 13.72
N ALA A 67 24.31 0.01 14.43
CA ALA A 67 25.17 0.80 15.31
C ALA A 67 25.59 0.07 16.59
N ALA A 68 24.77 -0.87 17.08
CA ALA A 68 25.09 -1.68 18.26
C ALA A 68 26.13 -2.80 17.98
N ALA A 69 26.37 -3.11 16.70
CA ALA A 69 27.22 -4.18 16.21
C ALA A 69 28.62 -4.26 16.86
N ARG A 70 29.20 -3.11 17.20
CA ARG A 70 30.55 -3.00 17.80
C ARG A 70 30.63 -3.52 19.23
N THR A 71 29.50 -3.65 19.91
CA THR A 71 29.47 -3.97 21.35
C THR A 71 28.89 -5.33 21.63
N LYS A 72 27.86 -5.77 20.91
CA LYS A 72 27.15 -7.03 21.17
C LYS A 72 26.57 -7.63 19.89
N ASN A 73 26.55 -8.95 19.81
CA ASN A 73 25.75 -9.71 18.84
C ASN A 73 24.42 -10.09 19.49
N TYR A 74 23.32 -9.54 18.98
CA TYR A 74 21.97 -9.80 19.50
C TYR A 74 21.19 -10.83 18.68
N LEU A 75 21.79 -11.45 17.66
CA LEU A 75 21.09 -12.41 16.79
C LEU A 75 20.44 -13.56 17.58
N ASN A 76 21.07 -13.99 18.68
CA ASN A 76 20.54 -15.03 19.56
C ASN A 76 19.20 -14.67 20.22
N MET A 77 18.86 -13.39 20.30
CA MET A 77 17.58 -12.90 20.85
C MET A 77 16.49 -12.76 19.79
N ALA A 78 16.82 -12.86 18.49
CA ALA A 78 15.85 -12.70 17.41
C ALA A 78 14.64 -13.67 17.52
N PRO A 79 14.81 -14.98 17.85
CA PRO A 79 13.66 -15.86 18.05
C PRO A 79 12.71 -15.39 19.17
N LEU A 80 13.25 -14.82 20.25
CA LEU A 80 12.44 -14.27 21.35
C LEU A 80 11.73 -12.98 20.95
N ALA A 81 12.39 -12.11 20.17
CA ALA A 81 11.78 -10.89 19.66
C ALA A 81 10.61 -11.20 18.69
N ILE A 82 10.76 -12.21 17.84
CA ILE A 82 9.69 -12.65 16.94
C ILE A 82 8.57 -13.34 17.73
N LEU A 83 8.90 -14.14 18.75
CA LEU A 83 7.91 -14.71 19.65
C LEU A 83 7.09 -13.62 20.36
N GLN A 84 7.74 -12.56 20.84
CA GLN A 84 7.08 -11.41 21.45
C GLN A 84 6.07 -10.77 20.49
N LEU A 85 6.46 -10.55 19.22
CA LEU A 85 5.55 -10.05 18.19
C LEU A 85 4.32 -10.95 18.06
N VAL A 86 4.51 -12.26 17.86
CA VAL A 86 3.38 -13.20 17.64
C VAL A 86 2.49 -13.31 18.88
N ALA A 87 3.07 -13.37 20.07
CA ALA A 87 2.33 -13.37 21.32
C ALA A 87 1.50 -12.09 21.48
N PHE A 88 2.06 -10.94 21.12
CA PHE A 88 1.31 -9.69 21.16
C PHE A 88 0.21 -9.63 20.11
N MET A 89 0.41 -10.17 18.90
CA MET A 89 -0.66 -10.27 17.91
C MET A 89 -1.85 -11.08 18.44
N LEU A 90 -1.59 -12.21 19.11
CA LEU A 90 -2.63 -12.98 19.78
C LEU A 90 -3.34 -12.19 20.88
N LEU A 91 -2.57 -11.54 21.77
CA LEU A 91 -3.13 -10.72 22.84
C LEU A 91 -3.99 -9.59 22.28
N SER A 92 -3.52 -8.93 21.22
CA SER A 92 -4.25 -7.84 20.57
C SER A 92 -5.61 -8.31 20.01
N LYS A 93 -5.69 -9.54 19.50
CA LYS A 93 -6.94 -10.15 19.04
C LYS A 93 -7.86 -10.52 20.20
N ALA A 94 -7.31 -11.03 21.29
CA ALA A 94 -8.08 -11.40 22.48
C ALA A 94 -8.69 -10.16 23.18
N VAL A 95 -7.95 -9.05 23.21
CA VAL A 95 -8.38 -7.79 23.83
C VAL A 95 -9.19 -6.90 22.86
N GLY A 96 -9.07 -7.14 21.55
CA GLY A 96 -9.73 -6.32 20.52
C GLY A 96 -8.93 -5.08 20.09
N PHE A 97 -7.64 -4.98 20.42
CA PHE A 97 -6.79 -3.88 19.95
C PHE A 97 -6.55 -3.90 18.45
N ASN A 98 -6.69 -5.06 17.81
CA ASN A 98 -6.47 -5.19 16.37
C ASN A 98 -7.56 -4.48 15.54
N THR A 99 -8.73 -4.17 16.14
CA THR A 99 -9.81 -3.41 15.50
C THR A 99 -9.70 -1.91 15.73
N PHE A 100 -8.68 -1.44 16.46
CA PHE A 100 -8.45 -0.01 16.65
C PHE A 100 -8.16 0.63 15.29
N MET A 101 -8.97 1.63 14.94
CA MET A 101 -8.73 2.48 13.79
C MET A 101 -7.53 3.39 14.05
N PHE A 102 -6.83 3.75 12.99
CA PHE A 102 -5.82 4.79 13.11
C PHE A 102 -6.52 6.13 13.43
N PRO A 103 -6.01 6.93 14.39
CA PRO A 103 -6.61 8.22 14.72
C PRO A 103 -6.35 9.21 13.58
N SER A 104 -7.30 9.28 12.65
CA SER A 104 -7.30 10.17 11.49
C SER A 104 -8.72 10.65 11.24
N VAL A 105 -8.88 11.96 11.06
CA VAL A 105 -10.18 12.58 10.70
C VAL A 105 -10.47 12.51 9.20
N SER A 106 -9.46 12.12 8.41
CA SER A 106 -9.56 12.08 6.96
C SER A 106 -9.82 10.69 6.43
N VAL A 107 -9.15 9.67 6.96
CA VAL A 107 -9.04 8.39 6.25
C VAL A 107 -10.26 7.47 6.37
N TYR A 108 -10.91 7.42 7.54
CA TYR A 108 -12.05 6.52 7.76
C TYR A 108 -13.35 7.29 7.68
N GLN A 109 -14.02 7.18 6.53
CA GLN A 109 -15.27 7.89 6.30
C GLN A 109 -16.51 6.98 6.56
N TRP A 110 -16.39 5.64 6.49
CA TRP A 110 -17.54 4.74 6.70
C TRP A 110 -18.02 4.62 8.15
N PHE A 111 -17.31 5.25 9.09
CA PHE A 111 -17.66 5.30 10.50
C PHE A 111 -17.94 6.74 10.89
N LYS A 112 -18.91 6.97 11.78
CA LYS A 112 -19.06 8.26 12.48
C LYS A 112 -17.90 8.47 13.46
N THR A 113 -16.69 8.62 12.95
CA THR A 113 -15.45 8.90 13.69
C THR A 113 -15.46 10.32 14.27
N ASP A 114 -16.30 11.21 13.71
CA ASP A 114 -16.49 12.57 14.19
C ASP A 114 -16.87 12.62 15.68
N THR A 115 -17.65 11.68 16.22
CA THR A 115 -17.95 11.71 17.67
C THR A 115 -16.78 11.28 18.56
N LEU A 116 -15.88 10.41 18.05
CA LEU A 116 -14.75 9.87 18.81
C LEU A 116 -13.52 10.79 18.80
N LEU A 117 -13.33 11.56 17.73
CA LEU A 117 -12.12 12.38 17.50
C LEU A 117 -12.31 13.87 17.82
N HIS A 118 -13.32 14.24 18.61
CA HIS A 118 -13.51 15.61 19.10
C HIS A 118 -13.40 15.72 20.63
N GLY A 119 -12.93 16.87 21.11
CA GLY A 119 -12.86 17.20 22.54
C GLY A 119 -11.88 16.33 23.34
N GLN A 120 -12.20 16.05 24.60
CA GLN A 120 -11.35 15.27 25.50
C GLN A 120 -11.21 13.79 25.10
N VAL A 121 -12.23 13.24 24.42
CA VAL A 121 -12.25 11.83 23.97
C VAL A 121 -11.13 11.56 22.96
N MET A 122 -10.85 12.52 22.07
CA MET A 122 -9.76 12.43 21.10
C MET A 122 -8.40 12.21 21.77
N TRP A 123 -8.06 12.99 22.81
CA TRP A 123 -6.77 12.90 23.50
C TRP A 123 -6.58 11.54 24.17
N VAL A 124 -7.63 11.02 24.81
CA VAL A 124 -7.61 9.69 25.43
C VAL A 124 -7.42 8.62 24.36
N TYR A 125 -8.18 8.68 23.27
CA TYR A 125 -8.09 7.73 22.17
C TYR A 125 -6.71 7.71 21.52
N VAL A 126 -6.18 8.88 21.16
CA VAL A 126 -4.84 9.03 20.55
C VAL A 126 -3.75 8.53 21.50
N SER A 127 -3.86 8.82 22.80
CA SER A 127 -2.87 8.36 23.79
C SER A 127 -2.89 6.84 23.96
N LEU A 128 -4.09 6.24 24.05
CA LEU A 128 -4.25 4.78 24.09
C LEU A 128 -3.74 4.14 22.79
N PHE A 129 -4.04 4.75 21.64
CA PHE A 129 -3.56 4.28 20.34
C PHE A 129 -2.04 4.30 20.27
N ILE A 130 -1.38 5.37 20.72
CA ILE A 130 0.09 5.45 20.77
C ILE A 130 0.66 4.36 21.68
N LEU A 131 0.04 4.09 22.82
CA LEU A 131 0.47 3.01 23.70
C LEU A 131 0.39 1.66 22.98
N VAL A 132 -0.75 1.34 22.36
CA VAL A 132 -0.93 0.11 21.57
C VAL A 132 0.11 0.04 20.45
N LEU A 133 0.31 1.14 19.71
CA LEU A 133 1.28 1.25 18.63
C LEU A 133 2.70 0.92 19.11
N ILE A 134 3.13 1.47 20.25
CA ILE A 134 4.44 1.19 20.85
C ILE A 134 4.58 -0.31 21.11
N VAL A 135 3.57 -0.94 21.72
CA VAL A 135 3.67 -2.37 22.06
C VAL A 135 3.68 -3.22 20.78
N VAL A 136 2.80 -2.95 19.81
CA VAL A 136 2.75 -3.69 18.53
C VAL A 136 4.09 -3.59 17.80
N LEU A 137 4.63 -2.38 17.68
CA LEU A 137 5.83 -2.12 16.88
C LEU A 137 7.13 -2.48 17.61
N SER A 138 7.10 -2.75 18.92
CA SER A 138 8.28 -3.15 19.71
C SER A 138 8.86 -4.51 19.29
N GLY A 139 8.01 -5.47 18.90
CA GLY A 139 8.44 -6.79 18.43
C GLY A 139 9.21 -6.73 17.10
N PRO A 140 8.64 -6.13 16.04
CA PRO A 140 9.34 -5.92 14.78
C PRO A 140 10.63 -5.10 14.94
N PHE A 141 10.59 -4.02 15.74
CA PHE A 141 11.78 -3.24 16.09
C PHE A 141 12.88 -4.12 16.69
N ALA A 142 12.55 -4.93 17.70
CA ALA A 142 13.50 -5.78 18.39
C ALA A 142 14.08 -6.86 17.46
N ALA A 143 13.25 -7.50 16.64
CA ALA A 143 13.67 -8.52 15.69
C ALA A 143 14.65 -7.93 14.65
N MET A 144 14.30 -6.76 14.10
CA MET A 144 15.15 -6.04 13.15
C MET A 144 16.45 -5.52 13.79
N ALA A 145 16.41 -5.07 15.05
CA ALA A 145 17.62 -4.71 15.79
C ALA A 145 18.55 -5.92 16.00
N CYS A 146 17.99 -7.11 16.25
CA CYS A 146 18.78 -8.33 16.37
C CYS A 146 19.48 -8.68 15.04
N LEU A 147 18.75 -8.66 13.92
CA LEU A 147 19.32 -8.88 12.58
C LEU A 147 20.36 -7.82 12.21
N GLY A 148 20.02 -6.55 12.42
CA GLY A 148 20.90 -5.41 12.16
C GLY A 148 22.20 -5.47 12.95
N SER A 149 22.18 -5.98 14.19
CA SER A 149 23.41 -6.12 14.99
C SER A 149 24.43 -7.06 14.36
N ARG A 150 23.99 -8.15 13.74
CA ARG A 150 24.90 -9.08 13.07
C ARG A 150 25.32 -8.57 11.70
N LEU A 151 24.39 -7.96 10.95
CA LEU A 151 24.71 -7.30 9.68
C LEU A 151 25.78 -6.22 9.87
N GLY A 152 25.65 -5.36 10.89
CA GLY A 152 26.64 -4.34 11.19
C GLY A 152 28.04 -4.90 11.51
N GLN A 153 28.12 -6.08 12.15
CA GLN A 153 29.41 -6.75 12.40
C GLN A 153 30.06 -7.22 11.11
N LEU A 154 29.27 -7.77 10.19
CA LEU A 154 29.77 -8.21 8.88
C LEU A 154 30.16 -7.01 8.01
N PHE A 155 29.43 -5.89 8.08
CA PHE A 155 29.78 -4.63 7.42
C PHE A 155 31.07 -4.01 7.96
N ALA A 156 31.38 -4.19 9.24
CA ALA A 156 32.65 -3.75 9.82
C ALA A 156 33.84 -4.64 9.38
N LYS A 157 33.58 -5.88 8.98
CA LYS A 157 34.61 -6.86 8.58
C LYS A 157 34.87 -6.90 7.08
N ILE A 158 33.84 -6.73 6.26
CA ILE A 158 33.89 -6.81 4.80
C ILE A 158 34.18 -5.41 4.23
N PRO A 159 35.00 -5.26 3.16
CA PRO A 159 35.20 -3.97 2.50
C PRO A 159 33.88 -3.31 2.12
N ALA A 160 33.70 -2.03 2.48
CA ALA A 160 32.41 -1.34 2.48
C ALA A 160 31.56 -1.55 1.20
N LEU A 161 32.16 -1.39 0.01
CA LEU A 161 31.40 -1.56 -1.25
C LEU A 161 31.04 -3.01 -1.56
N ASN A 162 31.86 -3.97 -1.12
CA ASN A 162 31.58 -5.39 -1.30
C ASN A 162 30.51 -5.88 -0.31
N ALA A 163 30.55 -5.36 0.93
CA ALA A 163 29.52 -5.59 1.93
C ALA A 163 28.18 -5.09 1.40
N TYR A 164 28.16 -3.85 0.91
CA TYR A 164 26.97 -3.23 0.34
C TYR A 164 26.45 -3.95 -0.92
N ALA A 165 27.33 -4.39 -1.83
CA ALA A 165 26.92 -5.18 -2.99
C ALA A 165 26.25 -6.50 -2.58
N THR A 166 26.82 -7.17 -1.59
CA THR A 166 26.32 -8.46 -1.09
C THR A 166 25.01 -8.29 -0.32
N ASP A 167 24.86 -7.18 0.41
CA ASP A 167 23.63 -6.77 1.08
C ASP A 167 22.50 -6.58 0.06
N ILE A 168 22.70 -5.72 -0.93
CA ILE A 168 21.67 -5.47 -1.96
C ILE A 168 21.32 -6.77 -2.71
N ALA A 169 22.31 -7.60 -3.05
CA ALA A 169 22.04 -8.87 -3.72
C ALA A 169 21.18 -9.82 -2.86
N GLY A 170 21.45 -9.89 -1.55
CA GLY A 170 20.63 -10.64 -0.59
C GLY A 170 19.23 -10.07 -0.49
N ALA A 171 19.11 -8.75 -0.35
CA ALA A 171 17.84 -8.04 -0.31
C ALA A 171 16.97 -8.33 -1.56
N VAL A 172 17.52 -8.18 -2.77
CA VAL A 172 16.83 -8.52 -4.03
C VAL A 172 16.32 -9.96 -4.01
N PHE A 173 17.15 -10.92 -3.60
CA PHE A 173 16.72 -12.31 -3.49
C PHE A 173 15.59 -12.50 -2.49
N GLY A 174 15.69 -11.89 -1.31
CA GLY A 174 14.65 -11.93 -0.27
C GLY A 174 13.32 -11.33 -0.75
N SER A 175 13.36 -10.19 -1.43
CA SER A 175 12.19 -9.51 -1.98
C SER A 175 11.49 -10.32 -3.08
N ILE A 176 12.25 -10.89 -4.03
CA ILE A 176 11.72 -11.76 -5.08
C ILE A 176 11.08 -13.01 -4.47
N LEU A 177 11.79 -13.68 -3.55
CA LEU A 177 11.27 -14.88 -2.89
C LEU A 177 9.97 -14.59 -2.13
N PHE A 178 9.93 -13.49 -1.37
CA PHE A 178 8.72 -13.05 -0.68
C PHE A 178 7.57 -12.82 -1.67
N SER A 179 7.84 -12.16 -2.79
CA SER A 179 6.86 -11.83 -3.82
C SER A 179 6.27 -13.08 -4.48
N ILE A 180 7.11 -14.08 -4.79
CA ILE A 180 6.67 -15.38 -5.35
C ILE A 180 5.79 -16.13 -4.36
N LEU A 181 6.23 -16.29 -3.11
CA LEU A 181 5.44 -17.02 -2.10
C LEU A 181 4.13 -16.29 -1.76
N SER A 182 4.17 -14.97 -1.74
CA SER A 182 3.01 -14.10 -1.60
C SER A 182 1.98 -14.28 -2.72
N PHE A 183 2.44 -14.45 -3.96
CA PHE A 183 1.61 -14.72 -5.12
C PHE A 183 0.94 -16.09 -5.05
N LEU A 184 1.67 -17.09 -4.56
CA LEU A 184 1.16 -18.44 -4.36
C LEU A 184 0.16 -18.56 -3.18
N GLY A 185 -0.16 -17.45 -2.51
CA GLY A 185 -1.16 -17.40 -1.44
C GLY A 185 -0.68 -17.96 -0.10
N PHE A 186 0.63 -17.99 0.16
CA PHE A 186 1.16 -18.44 1.44
C PHE A 186 0.76 -17.48 2.56
N ALA A 187 0.23 -18.04 3.66
CA ALA A 187 -0.15 -17.27 4.83
C ALA A 187 1.10 -16.74 5.58
N PRO A 188 1.01 -15.63 6.32
CA PRO A 188 2.16 -15.04 7.03
C PRO A 188 2.92 -15.99 7.96
N TRP A 189 2.23 -16.90 8.65
CA TRP A 189 2.88 -17.89 9.52
C TRP A 189 3.74 -18.89 8.73
N MET A 190 3.33 -19.23 7.51
CA MET A 190 4.10 -20.09 6.61
C MET A 190 5.34 -19.35 6.11
N LEU A 191 5.19 -18.07 5.75
CA LEU A 191 6.28 -17.18 5.33
C LEU A 191 7.28 -16.92 6.46
N LEU A 192 6.83 -16.93 7.72
CA LEU A 192 7.71 -16.76 8.88
C LEU A 192 8.65 -17.95 9.10
N THR A 193 8.24 -19.15 8.67
CA THR A 193 8.97 -20.40 8.88
C THR A 193 10.40 -20.37 8.31
N PRO A 194 10.64 -20.04 7.01
CA PRO A 194 11.99 -19.98 6.48
C PRO A 194 12.87 -18.93 7.18
N VAL A 195 12.30 -17.79 7.61
CA VAL A 195 13.04 -16.75 8.36
C VAL A 195 13.51 -17.28 9.71
N LEU A 196 12.61 -17.91 10.47
CA LEU A 196 12.93 -18.48 11.79
C LEU A 196 13.96 -19.62 11.71
N LEU A 197 13.83 -20.50 10.71
CA LEU A 197 14.79 -21.59 10.50
C LEU A 197 16.18 -21.05 10.16
N LEU A 198 16.26 -20.03 9.30
CA LEU A 198 17.51 -19.39 8.95
C LEU A 198 18.17 -18.68 10.15
N ILE A 199 17.39 -17.91 10.93
CA ILE A 199 17.86 -17.28 12.16
C ILE A 199 18.32 -18.34 13.16
N GLY A 200 17.58 -19.43 13.31
CA GLY A 200 17.94 -20.55 14.17
C GLY A 200 19.26 -21.22 13.75
N TYR A 201 19.49 -21.35 12.44
CA TYR A 201 20.73 -21.89 11.90
C TYR A 201 21.93 -20.95 12.18
N LEU A 202 21.76 -19.65 11.98
CA LEU A 202 22.83 -18.65 12.11
C LEU A 202 23.12 -18.20 13.54
N ALA A 203 22.14 -18.28 14.45
CA ALA A 203 22.35 -17.92 15.84
C ALA A 203 23.43 -18.82 16.49
N GLU A 204 24.21 -18.29 17.42
CA GLU A 204 25.23 -19.02 18.19
C GLU A 204 24.72 -19.28 19.61
N ALA A 205 23.56 -19.95 19.73
CA ALA A 205 22.89 -20.26 21.00
C ALA A 205 22.70 -21.78 21.19
N LYS A 206 22.39 -22.22 22.41
CA LYS A 206 22.06 -23.63 22.67
C LYS A 206 20.80 -24.03 21.89
N TRP A 207 20.72 -25.27 21.41
CA TRP A 207 19.62 -25.71 20.53
C TRP A 207 18.22 -25.43 21.12
N TRP A 208 18.03 -25.63 22.43
CA TRP A 208 16.75 -25.38 23.11
C TRP A 208 16.39 -23.90 23.20
N GLN A 209 17.38 -23.00 23.29
CA GLN A 209 17.17 -21.55 23.29
C GLN A 209 16.66 -21.02 21.95
N LYS A 210 16.79 -21.82 20.88
CA LYS A 210 16.30 -21.51 19.54
C LYS A 210 15.04 -22.31 19.21
N ALA A 211 15.10 -23.62 19.41
CA ALA A 211 14.03 -24.54 19.03
C ALA A 211 12.72 -24.27 19.78
N VAL A 212 12.79 -23.96 21.09
CA VAL A 212 11.58 -23.70 21.89
C VAL A 212 10.88 -22.42 21.44
N PRO A 213 11.55 -21.25 21.34
CA PRO A 213 10.90 -20.05 20.81
C PRO A 213 10.40 -20.22 19.38
N ILE A 214 11.15 -20.91 18.50
CA ILE A 214 10.72 -21.14 17.12
C ILE A 214 9.45 -22.00 17.08
N ALA A 215 9.44 -23.14 17.79
CA ALA A 215 8.28 -24.03 17.82
C ALA A 215 7.05 -23.32 18.39
N LEU A 216 7.23 -22.60 19.50
CA LEU A 216 6.14 -21.82 20.11
C LEU A 216 5.65 -20.73 19.15
N THR A 217 6.55 -20.01 18.48
CA THR A 217 6.18 -18.97 17.51
C THR A 217 5.35 -19.54 16.38
N LEU A 218 5.73 -20.70 15.81
CA LEU A 218 4.99 -21.32 14.71
C LEU A 218 3.61 -21.81 15.14
N VAL A 219 3.50 -22.43 16.31
CA VAL A 219 2.21 -22.86 16.87
C VAL A 219 1.30 -21.66 17.11
N LEU A 220 1.81 -20.62 17.77
CA LEU A 220 1.05 -19.41 18.08
C LEU A 220 0.68 -18.65 16.79
N ALA A 221 1.57 -18.56 15.81
CA ALA A 221 1.32 -17.88 14.54
C ALA A 221 0.25 -18.60 13.70
N GLY A 222 0.23 -19.94 13.71
CA GLY A 222 -0.87 -20.71 13.13
C GLY A 222 -2.19 -20.42 13.84
N TRP A 223 -2.15 -20.29 15.17
CA TRP A 223 -3.34 -19.99 15.96
C TRP A 223 -3.87 -18.56 15.76
N VAL A 224 -2.99 -17.56 15.52
CA VAL A 224 -3.38 -16.18 15.15
C VAL A 224 -4.38 -16.19 13.99
N ILE A 225 -4.26 -17.15 13.07
CA ILE A 225 -5.02 -17.19 11.83
C ILE A 225 -6.23 -18.13 11.92
N ALA A 226 -6.38 -18.92 12.98
CA ALA A 226 -7.52 -19.79 13.16
C ALA A 226 -8.71 -19.04 13.80
N ARG A 227 -9.90 -19.12 13.19
CA ARG A 227 -11.19 -18.81 13.83
C ARG A 227 -12.22 -19.89 13.47
N PRO A 228 -12.97 -20.42 14.44
CA PRO A 228 -14.03 -21.38 14.15
C PRO A 228 -15.09 -20.78 13.21
N GLY A 229 -15.44 -21.49 12.14
CA GLY A 229 -16.51 -21.09 11.21
C GLY A 229 -16.13 -20.10 10.11
N GLU A 230 -14.89 -19.57 10.12
CA GLU A 230 -14.38 -18.69 9.06
C GLU A 230 -13.35 -19.42 8.20
N VAL A 231 -13.43 -19.27 6.87
CA VAL A 231 -12.37 -19.69 5.95
C VAL A 231 -11.53 -18.47 5.59
N PHE A 232 -10.24 -18.51 5.94
CA PHE A 232 -9.30 -17.47 5.56
C PHE A 232 -8.54 -17.84 4.29
N LEU A 233 -8.59 -16.94 3.32
CA LEU A 233 -7.80 -17.02 2.09
C LEU A 233 -6.83 -15.83 2.04
N TRP A 234 -5.69 -16.02 1.40
CA TRP A 234 -4.67 -14.99 1.25
C TRP A 234 -4.49 -14.68 -0.22
N SER A 235 -4.96 -13.52 -0.65
CA SER A 235 -4.66 -13.00 -1.98
C SER A 235 -3.31 -12.28 -1.97
N PRO A 236 -2.74 -11.97 -3.15
CA PRO A 236 -1.56 -11.10 -3.22
C PRO A 236 -1.79 -9.70 -2.61
N TYR A 237 -3.04 -9.25 -2.53
CA TYR A 237 -3.41 -7.92 -2.04
C TYR A 237 -3.77 -7.90 -0.55
N GLN A 238 -4.50 -8.91 -0.06
CA GLN A 238 -5.11 -8.85 1.26
C GLN A 238 -5.49 -10.20 1.85
N LYS A 239 -5.89 -10.18 3.12
CA LYS A 239 -6.50 -11.31 3.81
C LYS A 239 -8.00 -11.27 3.60
N LEU A 240 -8.54 -12.36 3.07
CA LEU A 240 -9.97 -12.55 2.83
C LEU A 240 -10.54 -13.47 3.90
N SER A 241 -11.69 -13.11 4.47
CA SER A 241 -12.55 -14.00 5.24
C SER A 241 -13.80 -14.31 4.43
N VAL A 242 -14.19 -15.59 4.40
CA VAL A 242 -15.41 -16.02 3.72
C VAL A 242 -16.35 -16.59 4.76
N MET A 243 -17.55 -16.00 4.82
CA MET A 243 -18.62 -16.36 5.75
C MET A 243 -19.91 -16.57 4.95
N SER A 244 -20.86 -17.34 5.48
CA SER A 244 -22.19 -17.43 4.88
C SER A 244 -22.96 -16.13 5.10
N PHE A 245 -23.83 -15.78 4.14
CA PHE A 245 -24.75 -14.66 4.30
C PHE A 245 -25.71 -14.91 5.48
N THR A 246 -25.99 -13.88 6.27
CA THR A 246 -26.88 -13.98 7.42
C THR A 246 -27.84 -12.80 7.40
N ALA A 247 -29.13 -13.08 7.49
CA ALA A 247 -30.20 -12.10 7.58
C ALA A 247 -31.35 -12.70 8.40
N GLY A 248 -32.13 -11.83 9.03
CA GLY A 248 -33.27 -12.22 9.86
C GLY A 248 -32.96 -12.41 11.34
N ASP A 249 -34.02 -12.40 12.14
CA ASP A 249 -33.92 -12.43 13.61
C ASP A 249 -34.15 -13.83 14.20
N THR A 250 -34.75 -14.75 13.44
CA THR A 250 -35.00 -16.13 13.89
C THR A 250 -33.91 -17.09 13.42
N PRO A 251 -33.62 -18.17 14.17
CA PRO A 251 -32.68 -19.20 13.72
C PRO A 251 -33.02 -19.79 12.34
N SER A 252 -34.31 -19.93 12.03
CA SER A 252 -34.77 -20.39 10.71
C SER A 252 -34.46 -19.41 9.59
N ASP A 253 -34.64 -18.10 9.83
CA ASP A 253 -34.29 -17.07 8.84
C ASP A 253 -32.79 -17.06 8.58
N ILE A 254 -31.99 -17.17 9.65
CA ILE A 254 -30.54 -17.21 9.54
C ILE A 254 -30.09 -18.42 8.71
N GLU A 255 -30.64 -19.62 8.97
CA GLU A 255 -30.32 -20.81 8.17
C GLU A 255 -30.78 -20.70 6.71
N LEU A 256 -31.90 -20.03 6.46
CA LEU A 256 -32.36 -19.77 5.10
C LEU A 256 -31.44 -18.76 4.39
N ALA A 257 -31.04 -17.69 5.07
CA ALA A 257 -30.14 -16.66 4.57
C ALA A 257 -28.76 -17.23 4.22
N LYS A 258 -28.24 -18.17 5.01
CA LYS A 258 -26.96 -18.86 4.73
C LYS A 258 -26.93 -19.56 3.37
N LYS A 259 -28.09 -19.98 2.86
CA LYS A 259 -28.22 -20.63 1.54
C LYS A 259 -28.24 -19.62 0.38
N GLN A 260 -28.41 -18.33 0.67
CA GLN A 260 -28.57 -17.28 -0.34
C GLN A 260 -27.25 -16.72 -0.83
N GLY A 261 -26.12 -17.05 -0.20
CA GLY A 261 -24.83 -16.57 -0.65
C GLY A 261 -23.77 -16.51 0.44
N ILE A 262 -22.72 -15.77 0.14
CA ILE A 262 -21.59 -15.55 1.04
C ILE A 262 -21.33 -14.07 1.25
N VAL A 263 -20.73 -13.77 2.40
CA VAL A 263 -20.12 -12.48 2.73
C VAL A 263 -18.61 -12.66 2.60
N ILE A 264 -17.97 -11.75 1.88
CA ILE A 264 -16.52 -11.66 1.77
C ILE A 264 -16.10 -10.46 2.61
N GLY A 265 -15.23 -10.73 3.59
CA GLY A 265 -14.57 -9.70 4.38
C GLY A 265 -13.10 -9.55 4.00
N THR A 266 -12.56 -8.36 4.23
CA THR A 266 -11.14 -8.02 4.04
C THR A 266 -10.59 -7.43 5.32
N ASN A 267 -9.45 -7.92 5.80
CA ASN A 267 -8.76 -7.37 6.98
C ASN A 267 -9.67 -7.22 8.22
N GLY A 268 -10.63 -8.13 8.40
CA GLY A 268 -11.58 -8.13 9.52
C GLY A 268 -12.81 -7.24 9.34
N MET A 269 -13.00 -6.64 8.17
CA MET A 269 -14.12 -5.76 7.83
C MET A 269 -14.98 -6.35 6.71
N PHE A 270 -16.25 -5.98 6.65
CA PHE A 270 -17.09 -6.25 5.47
C PHE A 270 -16.45 -5.65 4.21
N TYR A 271 -16.53 -6.37 3.09
CA TYR A 271 -16.03 -5.91 1.81
C TYR A 271 -17.11 -6.01 0.72
N GLN A 272 -17.62 -7.21 0.46
CA GLN A 272 -18.67 -7.41 -0.54
C GLN A 272 -19.49 -8.68 -0.28
N TYR A 273 -20.61 -8.80 -0.99
CA TYR A 273 -21.42 -10.02 -0.99
C TYR A 273 -21.26 -10.80 -2.29
N ALA A 274 -21.66 -12.08 -2.27
CA ALA A 274 -21.99 -12.87 -3.45
C ALA A 274 -23.36 -13.53 -3.21
N LEU A 275 -24.43 -12.87 -3.65
CA LEU A 275 -25.82 -13.25 -3.34
C LEU A 275 -26.55 -13.85 -4.54
N ASN A 276 -27.54 -14.69 -4.26
CA ASN A 276 -28.54 -15.12 -5.21
C ASN A 276 -29.68 -14.11 -5.31
N LEU A 277 -29.63 -13.25 -6.33
CA LEU A 277 -30.62 -12.20 -6.56
C LEU A 277 -31.51 -12.51 -7.77
N SER A 278 -31.56 -13.77 -8.18
CA SER A 278 -32.41 -14.24 -9.27
C SER A 278 -33.89 -14.09 -8.91
N LYS A 279 -34.72 -13.86 -9.94
CA LYS A 279 -36.17 -13.73 -9.75
C LYS A 279 -36.78 -15.00 -9.13
N GLU A 280 -36.37 -16.17 -9.63
CA GLU A 280 -36.79 -17.47 -9.10
C GLU A 280 -36.51 -17.58 -7.60
N ASN A 281 -35.29 -17.19 -7.18
CA ASN A 281 -34.92 -17.24 -5.77
C ASN A 281 -35.77 -16.29 -4.90
N LEU A 282 -35.95 -15.05 -5.35
CA LEU A 282 -36.73 -14.04 -4.63
C LEU A 282 -38.22 -14.40 -4.49
N GLU A 283 -38.76 -15.16 -5.45
CA GLU A 283 -40.16 -15.62 -5.49
C GLU A 283 -40.37 -16.97 -4.78
N THR A 284 -39.32 -17.58 -4.24
CA THR A 284 -39.39 -18.85 -3.49
C THR A 284 -40.40 -18.76 -2.34
N PRO A 285 -41.39 -19.68 -2.23
CA PRO A 285 -42.42 -19.67 -1.19
C PRO A 285 -41.87 -19.75 0.24
N GLU A 286 -40.78 -20.50 0.43
CA GLU A 286 -40.10 -20.67 1.70
C GLU A 286 -39.36 -19.40 2.16
N MET A 287 -39.20 -18.40 1.29
CA MET A 287 -38.53 -17.14 1.61
C MET A 287 -39.37 -16.29 2.56
N THR A 288 -38.84 -16.03 3.75
CA THR A 288 -39.48 -15.15 4.72
C THR A 288 -39.41 -13.70 4.28
N THR A 289 -40.38 -12.89 4.71
CA THR A 289 -40.49 -11.48 4.30
C THR A 289 -39.24 -10.67 4.64
N GLN A 290 -38.60 -10.94 5.77
CA GLN A 290 -37.40 -10.22 6.22
C GLN A 290 -36.20 -10.51 5.30
N VAL A 291 -35.88 -11.78 5.09
CA VAL A 291 -34.78 -12.18 4.19
C VAL A 291 -35.07 -11.72 2.75
N ARG A 292 -36.31 -11.86 2.29
CA ARG A 292 -36.73 -11.38 0.97
C ARG A 292 -36.51 -9.87 0.82
N ASN A 293 -36.88 -9.07 1.81
CA ASN A 293 -36.71 -7.61 1.77
C ASN A 293 -35.23 -7.22 1.74
N GLU A 294 -34.38 -7.91 2.51
CA GLU A 294 -32.93 -7.70 2.50
C GLU A 294 -32.34 -7.97 1.10
N LEU A 295 -32.68 -9.12 0.49
CA LEU A 295 -32.23 -9.47 -0.86
C LEU A 295 -32.78 -8.51 -1.92
N LEU A 296 -34.05 -8.10 -1.79
CA LEU A 296 -34.66 -7.12 -2.70
C LEU A 296 -33.96 -5.77 -2.64
N SER A 297 -33.50 -5.33 -1.47
CA SER A 297 -32.72 -4.09 -1.34
C SER A 297 -31.45 -4.14 -2.18
N HIS A 298 -30.65 -5.21 -2.01
CA HIS A 298 -29.45 -5.44 -2.81
C HIS A 298 -29.76 -5.57 -4.31
N SER A 299 -30.83 -6.31 -4.65
CA SER A 299 -31.27 -6.48 -6.04
C SER A 299 -31.61 -5.13 -6.69
N ARG A 300 -32.28 -4.21 -6.00
CA ARG A 300 -32.59 -2.88 -6.54
C ARG A 300 -31.33 -2.07 -6.85
N HIS A 301 -30.31 -2.14 -5.99
CA HIS A 301 -29.02 -1.49 -6.23
C HIS A 301 -28.36 -1.98 -7.52
N TYR A 302 -28.11 -3.28 -7.63
CA TYR A 302 -27.41 -3.84 -8.80
C TYR A 302 -28.22 -3.71 -10.10
N ASN A 303 -29.56 -3.63 -10.03
CA ASN A 303 -30.41 -3.48 -11.21
C ASN A 303 -30.64 -2.01 -11.64
N LEU A 304 -30.25 -1.02 -10.83
CA LEU A 304 -30.53 0.40 -11.13
C LEU A 304 -30.00 0.86 -12.49
N PRO A 305 -28.74 0.55 -12.90
CA PRO A 305 -28.23 0.98 -14.21
C PRO A 305 -29.14 0.59 -15.38
N TYR A 306 -29.72 -0.61 -15.29
CA TYR A 306 -30.55 -1.20 -16.34
C TYR A 306 -32.00 -0.69 -16.34
N LYS A 307 -32.42 0.03 -15.29
CA LYS A 307 -33.67 0.81 -15.28
C LYS A 307 -33.54 2.13 -16.02
N LEU A 308 -32.32 2.65 -16.13
CA LEU A 308 -32.02 3.91 -16.81
C LEU A 308 -31.77 3.70 -18.30
N LYS A 309 -31.09 2.61 -18.65
CA LYS A 309 -30.73 2.27 -20.04
C LYS A 309 -30.51 0.77 -20.20
N GLU A 310 -30.96 0.21 -21.33
CA GLU A 310 -30.59 -1.15 -21.73
C GLU A 310 -29.09 -1.23 -22.09
N GLY A 311 -28.38 -2.19 -21.50
CA GLY A 311 -26.94 -2.37 -21.72
C GLY A 311 -26.62 -3.70 -22.41
N LYS A 312 -26.47 -3.70 -23.75
CA LYS A 312 -26.05 -4.90 -24.48
C LYS A 312 -24.55 -5.20 -24.30
N SER A 313 -23.73 -4.16 -24.30
CA SER A 313 -22.30 -4.20 -24.02
C SER A 313 -22.02 -3.41 -22.75
N VAL A 314 -21.58 -4.10 -21.70
CA VAL A 314 -21.39 -3.55 -20.36
C VAL A 314 -19.94 -3.72 -19.91
N LEU A 315 -19.34 -2.66 -19.38
CA LEU A 315 -18.08 -2.72 -18.65
C LEU A 315 -18.36 -2.55 -17.16
N ILE A 316 -17.91 -3.49 -16.35
CA ILE A 316 -18.01 -3.43 -14.88
C ILE A 316 -16.60 -3.35 -14.32
N LEU A 317 -16.28 -2.23 -13.68
CA LEU A 317 -15.02 -1.98 -13.00
C LEU A 317 -15.20 -2.25 -11.50
N GLY A 318 -14.41 -3.15 -10.94
CA GLY A 318 -14.61 -3.69 -9.59
C GLY A 318 -15.69 -4.78 -9.56
N ALA A 319 -15.70 -5.67 -10.57
CA ALA A 319 -16.73 -6.69 -10.72
C ALA A 319 -16.80 -7.69 -9.53
N GLY A 320 -15.71 -7.80 -8.77
CA GLY A 320 -15.68 -8.51 -7.50
C GLY A 320 -16.12 -9.96 -7.62
N SER A 321 -16.97 -10.38 -6.69
CA SER A 321 -17.53 -11.73 -6.66
C SER A 321 -18.59 -11.98 -7.75
N GLY A 322 -19.06 -10.93 -8.44
CA GLY A 322 -19.91 -11.05 -9.63
C GLY A 322 -21.37 -10.63 -9.49
N ASN A 323 -21.82 -9.97 -8.41
CA ASN A 323 -23.23 -9.57 -8.30
C ASN A 323 -23.67 -8.55 -9.37
N ASP A 324 -22.82 -7.57 -9.73
CA ASP A 324 -23.07 -6.66 -10.86
C ASP A 324 -23.10 -7.41 -12.20
N VAL A 325 -22.22 -8.41 -12.37
CA VAL A 325 -22.17 -9.26 -13.57
C VAL A 325 -23.46 -10.08 -13.69
N ALA A 326 -23.92 -10.66 -12.58
CA ALA A 326 -25.20 -11.36 -12.53
C ALA A 326 -26.37 -10.42 -12.87
N ALA A 327 -26.34 -9.17 -12.39
CA ALA A 327 -27.34 -8.17 -12.76
C ALA A 327 -27.30 -7.83 -14.26
N ALA A 328 -26.12 -7.67 -14.86
CA ALA A 328 -25.98 -7.46 -16.30
C ALA A 328 -26.64 -8.60 -17.11
N LEU A 329 -26.35 -9.85 -16.73
CA LEU A 329 -26.91 -11.02 -17.39
C LEU A 329 -28.44 -11.11 -17.23
N ARG A 330 -28.97 -10.86 -16.02
CA ARG A 330 -30.42 -10.83 -15.76
C ARG A 330 -31.14 -9.76 -16.58
N ASN A 331 -30.48 -8.65 -16.88
CA ASN A 331 -31.03 -7.57 -17.71
C ASN A 331 -30.69 -7.72 -19.20
N GLY A 332 -30.23 -8.90 -19.63
CA GLY A 332 -30.11 -9.23 -21.05
C GLY A 332 -28.90 -8.62 -21.74
N ALA A 333 -27.82 -8.35 -21.01
CA ALA A 333 -26.52 -8.04 -21.62
C ALA A 333 -26.07 -9.19 -22.53
N ASP A 334 -25.44 -8.84 -23.65
CA ASP A 334 -24.90 -9.77 -24.64
C ASP A 334 -23.38 -9.92 -24.49
N HIS A 335 -22.72 -8.90 -23.96
CA HIS A 335 -21.30 -8.89 -23.67
C HIS A 335 -21.02 -8.10 -22.39
N VAL A 336 -20.27 -8.71 -21.46
CA VAL A 336 -19.86 -8.08 -20.20
C VAL A 336 -18.35 -8.23 -20.04
N ASP A 337 -17.62 -7.12 -20.04
CA ASP A 337 -16.24 -7.09 -19.56
C ASP A 337 -16.28 -6.87 -18.03
N ALA A 338 -15.86 -7.88 -17.27
CA ALA A 338 -15.88 -7.87 -15.82
C ALA A 338 -14.44 -7.76 -15.28
N VAL A 339 -14.07 -6.56 -14.85
CA VAL A 339 -12.70 -6.23 -14.43
C VAL A 339 -12.61 -6.19 -12.91
N ASP A 340 -11.77 -7.02 -12.32
CA ASP A 340 -11.41 -6.95 -10.90
C ASP A 340 -9.92 -7.22 -10.71
N ILE A 341 -9.31 -6.60 -9.71
CA ILE A 341 -7.87 -6.67 -9.51
C ILE A 341 -7.44 -7.90 -8.70
N ASP A 342 -8.33 -8.48 -7.89
CA ASP A 342 -7.99 -9.56 -6.96
C ASP A 342 -8.36 -10.94 -7.53
N PRO A 343 -7.36 -11.78 -7.89
CA PRO A 343 -7.61 -13.08 -8.49
C PRO A 343 -8.33 -14.06 -7.55
N VAL A 344 -8.21 -13.88 -6.23
CA VAL A 344 -8.88 -14.77 -5.28
C VAL A 344 -10.36 -14.40 -5.13
N ILE A 345 -10.69 -13.11 -5.26
CA ILE A 345 -12.08 -12.64 -5.27
C ILE A 345 -12.81 -13.14 -6.53
N LEU A 346 -12.18 -13.02 -7.71
CA LEU A 346 -12.72 -13.59 -8.96
C LEU A 346 -12.96 -15.10 -8.82
N LYS A 347 -11.97 -15.84 -8.30
CA LYS A 347 -12.11 -17.29 -8.04
C LYS A 347 -13.24 -17.61 -7.05
N LEU A 348 -13.48 -16.77 -6.04
CA LEU A 348 -14.63 -16.92 -5.15
C LEU A 348 -15.93 -16.69 -5.92
N GLY A 349 -15.98 -15.73 -6.83
CA GLY A 349 -17.10 -15.57 -7.75
C GLY A 349 -17.37 -16.84 -8.57
N ASP A 350 -16.34 -17.41 -9.21
CA ASP A 350 -16.47 -18.61 -10.04
C ASP A 350 -16.97 -19.83 -9.24
N THR A 351 -16.47 -19.99 -8.01
CA THR A 351 -16.66 -21.23 -7.23
C THR A 351 -17.74 -21.15 -6.18
N ARG A 352 -18.15 -19.94 -5.76
CA ARG A 352 -19.06 -19.72 -4.61
C ARG A 352 -20.23 -18.78 -4.90
N HIS A 353 -20.22 -18.01 -5.99
CA HIS A 353 -21.38 -17.17 -6.32
C HIS A 353 -22.57 -18.05 -6.72
N PRO A 354 -23.74 -17.96 -6.05
CA PRO A 354 -24.87 -18.87 -6.29
C PRO A 354 -25.38 -18.86 -7.74
N GLU A 355 -25.39 -17.68 -8.39
CA GLU A 355 -25.84 -17.52 -9.78
C GLU A 355 -24.76 -17.87 -10.83
N ARG A 356 -23.52 -18.17 -10.42
CA ARG A 356 -22.39 -18.52 -11.29
C ARG A 356 -22.23 -17.60 -12.53
N PRO A 357 -22.21 -16.26 -12.37
CA PRO A 357 -22.26 -15.33 -13.49
C PRO A 357 -21.04 -15.44 -14.43
N TYR A 358 -19.88 -15.78 -13.88
CA TYR A 358 -18.63 -15.92 -14.65
C TYR A 358 -18.57 -17.15 -15.56
N ASP A 359 -19.49 -18.13 -15.41
CA ASP A 359 -19.57 -19.29 -16.31
C ASP A 359 -20.27 -18.96 -17.65
N SER A 360 -20.91 -17.80 -17.74
CA SER A 360 -21.64 -17.40 -18.94
C SER A 360 -20.67 -17.07 -20.08
N PRO A 361 -20.88 -17.58 -21.31
CA PRO A 361 -20.04 -17.25 -22.47
C PRO A 361 -20.13 -15.78 -22.89
N LYS A 362 -21.10 -15.03 -22.32
CA LYS A 362 -21.26 -13.59 -22.53
C LYS A 362 -20.33 -12.75 -21.65
N VAL A 363 -19.67 -13.35 -20.66
CA VAL A 363 -18.81 -12.66 -19.70
C VAL A 363 -17.35 -12.91 -20.05
N HIS A 364 -16.60 -11.83 -20.17
CA HIS A 364 -15.15 -11.83 -20.28
C HIS A 364 -14.57 -11.32 -18.96
N GLN A 365 -14.09 -12.25 -18.14
CA GLN A 365 -13.46 -11.95 -16.86
C GLN A 365 -12.02 -11.47 -17.08
N VAL A 366 -11.67 -10.33 -16.49
CA VAL A 366 -10.35 -9.71 -16.61
C VAL A 366 -9.77 -9.45 -15.22
N CYS A 367 -8.68 -10.13 -14.89
CA CYS A 367 -7.95 -9.92 -13.64
C CYS A 367 -6.92 -8.80 -13.81
N ASP A 368 -7.33 -7.56 -13.52
CA ASP A 368 -6.52 -6.38 -13.83
C ASP A 368 -6.94 -5.13 -13.03
N ASP A 369 -6.06 -4.13 -13.02
CA ASP A 369 -6.36 -2.80 -12.47
C ASP A 369 -7.35 -2.06 -13.40
N ALA A 370 -8.43 -1.53 -12.81
CA ALA A 370 -9.49 -0.86 -13.57
C ALA A 370 -8.99 0.35 -14.38
N ARG A 371 -8.05 1.12 -13.83
CA ARG A 371 -7.46 2.28 -14.50
C ARG A 371 -6.56 1.85 -15.65
N ASP A 372 -5.77 0.79 -15.47
CA ASP A 372 -4.94 0.22 -16.53
C ASP A 372 -5.78 -0.35 -17.67
N PHE A 373 -6.84 -1.11 -17.35
CA PHE A 373 -7.77 -1.65 -18.34
C PHE A 373 -8.41 -0.54 -19.20
N LEU A 374 -8.91 0.52 -18.56
CA LEU A 374 -9.49 1.68 -19.24
C LEU A 374 -8.50 2.32 -20.23
N ASN A 375 -7.22 2.38 -19.89
CA ASN A 375 -6.20 2.97 -20.76
C ASN A 375 -5.88 2.07 -21.96
N ARG A 376 -5.99 0.75 -21.84
CA ARG A 376 -5.64 -0.20 -22.91
C ARG A 376 -6.79 -0.58 -23.82
N THR A 377 -8.01 -0.67 -23.31
CA THR A 377 -9.17 -1.07 -24.12
C THR A 377 -9.53 -0.01 -25.15
N THR A 378 -9.96 -0.44 -26.34
CA THR A 378 -10.54 0.43 -27.39
C THR A 378 -12.03 0.16 -27.62
N SER A 379 -12.60 -0.81 -26.89
CA SER A 379 -14.01 -1.19 -26.98
C SER A 379 -14.93 -0.06 -26.57
N LYS A 380 -16.16 -0.06 -27.11
CA LYS A 380 -17.19 0.92 -26.77
C LYS A 380 -18.37 0.25 -26.07
N TYR A 381 -18.85 0.86 -24.99
CA TYR A 381 -19.85 0.26 -24.12
C TYR A 381 -21.15 1.07 -24.08
N ASP A 382 -22.27 0.39 -23.90
CA ASP A 382 -23.57 1.00 -23.63
C ASP A 382 -23.64 1.49 -22.17
N LEU A 383 -23.04 0.70 -21.26
CA LEU A 383 -22.94 1.01 -19.84
C LEU A 383 -21.50 0.78 -19.36
N ILE A 384 -20.96 1.77 -18.64
CA ILE A 384 -19.72 1.61 -17.85
C ILE A 384 -20.09 1.82 -16.39
N ILE A 385 -19.89 0.80 -15.56
CA ILE A 385 -20.29 0.78 -14.15
C ILE A 385 -19.04 0.74 -13.29
N PHE A 386 -18.84 1.76 -12.47
CA PHE A 386 -17.86 1.75 -11.37
C PHE A 386 -18.57 1.18 -10.15
N ALA A 387 -18.39 -0.13 -9.94
CA ALA A 387 -19.14 -0.93 -8.98
C ALA A 387 -18.58 -0.80 -7.55
N GLY A 388 -18.54 0.42 -7.01
CA GLY A 388 -18.09 0.67 -5.64
C GLY A 388 -16.69 0.11 -5.36
N LEU A 389 -15.68 0.57 -6.11
CA LEU A 389 -14.29 0.07 -6.10
C LEU A 389 -13.50 0.38 -4.81
N ASP A 390 -14.14 0.41 -3.66
CA ASP A 390 -13.53 0.77 -2.39
C ASP A 390 -12.58 -0.34 -1.92
N SER A 391 -11.27 -0.07 -1.93
CA SER A 391 -10.27 -1.14 -1.76
C SER A 391 -10.00 -1.53 -0.32
N HIS A 392 -10.38 -0.71 0.68
CA HIS A 392 -9.99 -0.83 2.09
C HIS A 392 -8.48 -1.08 2.35
N THR A 393 -7.60 -0.87 1.35
CA THR A 393 -6.15 -1.20 1.38
C THR A 393 -5.32 -0.34 0.42
N ILE A 394 -4.02 -0.23 0.72
CA ILE A 394 -2.98 0.52 -0.03
C ILE A 394 -2.35 -0.29 -1.16
N SER A 395 -2.05 0.36 -2.30
CA SER A 395 -1.47 -0.23 -3.51
C SER A 395 -0.01 -0.70 -3.42
N GLY A 396 0.75 -0.23 -2.43
CA GLY A 396 2.18 -0.54 -2.27
C GLY A 396 2.60 -0.84 -0.83
N GLN A 397 3.87 -1.21 -0.68
CA GLN A 397 4.51 -1.44 0.63
C GLN A 397 5.12 -0.11 1.11
N GLY A 398 4.45 0.56 2.06
CA GLY A 398 4.99 1.76 2.71
C GLY A 398 4.46 3.12 2.22
N GLY A 399 3.80 3.18 1.06
CA GLY A 399 3.12 4.39 0.59
C GLY A 399 1.76 4.62 1.26
N SER A 400 1.21 5.82 1.11
CA SER A 400 -0.08 6.26 1.62
C SER A 400 -1.24 6.12 0.61
N MET A 401 -0.94 5.73 -0.63
CA MET A 401 -1.90 5.67 -1.72
C MET A 401 -2.72 4.38 -1.75
N ARG A 402 -4.04 4.52 -1.81
CA ARG A 402 -4.96 3.39 -1.93
C ARG A 402 -5.05 2.84 -3.35
N LEU A 403 -5.41 1.56 -3.48
CA LEU A 403 -5.59 0.91 -4.79
C LEU A 403 -6.62 1.64 -5.67
N ASP A 404 -7.63 2.22 -5.04
CA ASP A 404 -8.79 2.87 -5.67
C ASP A 404 -8.59 4.36 -5.99
N ASN A 405 -7.53 4.98 -5.46
CA ASN A 405 -7.31 6.43 -5.61
C ASN A 405 -7.28 6.88 -7.09
N TYR A 406 -6.61 6.13 -7.96
CA TYR A 406 -6.45 6.54 -9.36
C TYR A 406 -7.68 6.31 -10.24
N VAL A 407 -8.55 5.36 -9.89
CA VAL A 407 -9.75 5.06 -10.69
C VAL A 407 -10.77 6.20 -10.64
N TYR A 408 -10.77 6.98 -9.54
CA TYR A 408 -11.69 8.10 -9.34
C TYR A 408 -11.15 9.46 -9.82
N THR A 409 -10.00 9.51 -10.46
CA THR A 409 -9.41 10.75 -10.98
C THR A 409 -10.19 11.31 -12.17
N LYS A 410 -10.11 12.63 -12.39
CA LYS A 410 -10.63 13.31 -13.57
C LYS A 410 -10.19 12.60 -14.86
N GLN A 411 -8.91 12.24 -14.96
CA GLN A 411 -8.33 11.60 -16.15
C GLN A 411 -8.90 10.19 -16.38
N SER A 412 -9.18 9.44 -15.31
CA SER A 412 -9.86 8.14 -15.38
C SER A 412 -11.30 8.30 -15.88
N MET A 413 -12.04 9.24 -15.30
CA MET A 413 -13.42 9.54 -15.73
C MET A 413 -13.49 10.01 -17.18
N GLN A 414 -12.57 10.89 -17.61
CA GLN A 414 -12.46 11.31 -19.00
C GLN A 414 -12.21 10.13 -19.95
N ARG A 415 -11.34 9.20 -19.56
CA ARG A 415 -11.07 8.02 -20.36
C ARG A 415 -12.30 7.10 -20.45
N ALA A 416 -12.99 6.86 -19.35
CA ALA A 416 -14.22 6.08 -19.34
C ALA A 416 -15.32 6.72 -20.22
N LEU A 417 -15.53 8.03 -20.12
CA LEU A 417 -16.48 8.76 -20.99
C LEU A 417 -16.15 8.61 -22.47
N GLN A 418 -14.86 8.63 -22.85
CA GLN A 418 -14.44 8.39 -24.23
C GLN A 418 -14.76 6.99 -24.72
N LEU A 419 -14.94 6.00 -23.84
CA LEU A 419 -15.26 4.61 -24.18
C LEU A 419 -16.78 4.36 -24.26
N LEU A 420 -17.62 5.38 -24.01
CA LEU A 420 -19.06 5.24 -24.21
C LEU A 420 -19.43 5.24 -25.70
N LYS A 421 -20.50 4.50 -26.02
CA LYS A 421 -21.25 4.64 -27.28
C LYS A 421 -22.04 5.96 -27.30
N PRO A 422 -22.56 6.41 -28.46
CA PRO A 422 -23.23 7.71 -28.59
C PRO A 422 -24.42 7.95 -27.65
N ASP A 423 -25.05 6.90 -27.14
CA ASP A 423 -26.17 6.94 -26.21
C ASP A 423 -25.85 6.25 -24.88
N GLY A 424 -24.56 6.02 -24.59
CA GLY A 424 -24.09 5.28 -23.42
C GLY A 424 -24.21 6.05 -22.11
N LEU A 425 -24.17 5.33 -20.98
CA LEU A 425 -24.10 5.92 -19.65
C LEU A 425 -22.89 5.40 -18.87
N MET A 426 -22.25 6.31 -18.12
CA MET A 426 -21.31 5.97 -17.07
C MET A 426 -22.02 6.12 -15.71
N ILE A 427 -21.95 5.07 -14.91
CA ILE A 427 -22.56 4.98 -13.58
C ILE A 427 -21.44 4.84 -12.55
N VAL A 428 -21.38 5.76 -11.59
CA VAL A 428 -20.42 5.71 -10.49
C VAL A 428 -21.14 5.50 -9.17
N SER A 429 -21.05 4.29 -8.63
CA SER A 429 -21.61 3.94 -7.33
C SER A 429 -20.57 4.16 -6.24
N PHE A 430 -20.97 4.79 -5.14
CA PHE A 430 -20.11 5.03 -3.99
C PHE A 430 -20.93 5.04 -2.69
N CYS A 431 -20.40 4.44 -1.62
CA CYS A 431 -21.08 4.48 -0.33
C CYS A 431 -20.85 5.86 0.31
N LYS A 432 -21.92 6.64 0.44
CA LYS A 432 -21.86 7.99 1.00
C LYS A 432 -21.67 7.92 2.50
N SER A 433 -20.60 8.57 2.94
CA SER A 433 -20.24 8.76 4.34
C SER A 433 -20.41 10.20 4.81
N THR A 434 -19.93 11.16 4.01
CA THR A 434 -19.93 12.59 4.34
C THR A 434 -20.32 13.44 3.12
N ALA A 435 -20.92 14.60 3.38
CA ALA A 435 -21.39 15.50 2.32
C ALA A 435 -20.25 16.07 1.46
N TRP A 436 -19.06 16.29 2.04
CA TRP A 436 -17.91 16.81 1.30
C TRP A 436 -17.35 15.79 0.32
N LEU A 437 -17.40 14.49 0.65
CA LEU A 437 -16.89 13.41 -0.21
C LEU A 437 -17.77 13.25 -1.44
N SER A 438 -19.08 13.23 -1.22
CA SER A 438 -20.10 13.31 -2.27
C SER A 438 -19.85 14.51 -3.21
N HIS A 439 -19.68 15.70 -2.63
CA HIS A 439 -19.43 16.93 -3.38
C HIS A 439 -18.12 16.87 -4.20
N ARG A 440 -17.06 16.24 -3.67
CA ARG A 440 -15.79 16.04 -4.38
C ARG A 440 -15.95 15.12 -5.59
N LEU A 441 -16.62 13.99 -5.42
CA LEU A 441 -16.90 13.06 -6.52
C LEU A 441 -17.74 13.74 -7.59
N HIS A 442 -18.82 14.43 -7.20
CA HIS A 442 -19.67 15.22 -8.11
C HIS A 442 -18.82 16.21 -8.92
N SER A 443 -18.04 17.06 -8.24
CA SER A 443 -17.23 18.09 -8.89
C SER A 443 -16.16 17.49 -9.81
N THR A 444 -15.58 16.35 -9.44
CA THR A 444 -14.58 15.65 -10.26
C THR A 444 -15.20 15.08 -11.53
N ILE A 445 -16.40 14.49 -11.43
CA ILE A 445 -17.14 13.99 -12.58
C ILE A 445 -17.58 15.14 -13.48
N GLU A 446 -18.07 16.24 -12.90
CA GLU A 446 -18.45 17.45 -13.63
C GLU A 446 -17.27 18.04 -14.42
N GLU A 447 -16.12 18.20 -13.77
CA GLU A 447 -14.89 18.70 -14.40
C GLU A 447 -14.34 17.73 -15.46
N ALA A 448 -14.58 16.43 -15.32
CA ALA A 448 -14.20 15.42 -16.33
C ALA A 448 -15.13 15.46 -17.55
N ALA A 449 -16.44 15.57 -17.32
CA ALA A 449 -17.48 15.51 -18.34
C ALA A 449 -17.71 16.86 -19.05
N GLY A 450 -17.42 17.98 -18.37
CA GLY A 450 -17.75 19.33 -18.82
C GLY A 450 -19.18 19.78 -18.48
N TYR A 451 -19.92 18.98 -17.72
CA TYR A 451 -21.31 19.23 -17.30
C TYR A 451 -21.64 18.40 -16.04
N ALA A 452 -22.63 18.86 -15.26
CA ALA A 452 -23.00 18.22 -14.01
C ALA A 452 -23.63 16.81 -14.22
N PRO A 453 -23.20 15.79 -13.46
CA PRO A 453 -23.88 14.49 -13.43
C PRO A 453 -25.23 14.56 -12.70
N ILE A 454 -26.11 13.61 -12.99
CA ILE A 454 -27.31 13.37 -12.18
C ILE A 454 -26.91 12.54 -10.95
N THR A 455 -27.26 12.98 -9.75
CA THR A 455 -26.98 12.27 -8.50
C THR A 455 -28.26 11.63 -7.97
N VAL A 456 -28.16 10.35 -7.60
CA VAL A 456 -29.24 9.54 -7.07
C VAL A 456 -28.79 8.93 -5.74
N LEU A 457 -29.63 8.98 -4.71
CA LEU A 457 -29.31 8.51 -3.35
C LEU A 457 -30.29 7.44 -2.89
N ASP A 458 -29.77 6.40 -2.26
CA ASP A 458 -30.57 5.39 -1.55
C ASP A 458 -31.05 5.91 -0.18
N GLU A 459 -32.33 6.18 -0.02
CA GLU A 459 -32.89 6.66 1.26
C GLU A 459 -33.27 5.52 2.23
N THR A 460 -33.09 4.25 1.85
CA THR A 460 -33.49 3.13 2.73
C THR A 460 -32.64 2.99 3.97
N ASN A 461 -31.36 3.39 3.91
CA ASN A 461 -30.46 3.39 5.05
C ASN A 461 -29.77 4.75 5.19
N PRO A 462 -30.26 5.64 6.06
CA PRO A 462 -29.68 6.97 6.26
C PRO A 462 -28.24 6.97 6.83
N SER A 463 -27.75 5.82 7.34
CA SER A 463 -26.42 5.71 7.94
C SER A 463 -25.35 5.20 6.98
N LEU A 464 -25.74 4.49 5.92
CA LEU A 464 -24.86 3.94 4.88
C LEU A 464 -25.63 3.97 3.54
N SER A 465 -25.84 5.17 3.02
CA SER A 465 -26.60 5.36 1.78
C SER A 465 -25.69 5.21 0.57
N TRP A 466 -26.07 4.39 -0.40
CA TRP A 466 -25.40 4.39 -1.69
C TRP A 466 -25.76 5.66 -2.45
N GLU A 467 -24.74 6.35 -2.94
CA GLU A 467 -24.87 7.48 -3.83
C GLU A 467 -24.33 7.11 -5.20
N ILE A 468 -25.12 7.42 -6.22
CA ILE A 468 -24.90 6.96 -7.59
C ILE A 468 -24.90 8.19 -8.49
N PHE A 469 -23.78 8.40 -9.18
CA PHE A 469 -23.61 9.47 -10.14
C PHE A 469 -23.80 8.93 -11.56
N ILE A 470 -24.68 9.55 -12.32
CA ILE A 470 -25.06 9.14 -13.68
C ILE A 470 -24.62 10.26 -14.64
N THR A 471 -23.82 9.89 -15.62
CA THR A 471 -23.34 10.82 -16.66
C THR A 471 -23.18 10.09 -18.00
N GLY A 472 -22.87 10.82 -19.07
CA GLY A 472 -22.78 10.31 -20.43
C GLY A 472 -23.58 11.15 -21.43
N PRO A 473 -23.48 10.87 -22.74
CA PRO A 473 -24.13 11.66 -23.80
C PRO A 473 -25.62 11.95 -23.57
N LEU A 474 -26.40 10.97 -23.08
CA LEU A 474 -27.83 11.19 -22.81
C LEU A 474 -28.09 12.21 -21.68
N VAL A 475 -27.17 12.31 -20.72
CA VAL A 475 -27.24 13.32 -19.65
C VAL A 475 -26.82 14.69 -20.17
N HIS A 476 -25.72 14.75 -20.94
CA HIS A 476 -25.24 15.97 -21.61
C HIS A 476 -26.34 16.63 -22.45
N ASP A 477 -27.02 15.83 -23.28
CA ASP A 477 -28.03 16.33 -24.21
C ASP A 477 -29.42 16.56 -23.55
N GLY A 478 -29.55 16.30 -22.26
CA GLY A 478 -30.82 16.41 -21.53
C GLY A 478 -31.89 15.40 -22.00
N LEU A 479 -31.46 14.29 -22.61
CA LEU A 479 -32.34 13.26 -23.19
C LEU A 479 -32.67 12.13 -22.24
N LEU A 480 -31.88 11.93 -21.17
CA LEU A 480 -32.15 10.90 -20.16
C LEU A 480 -33.40 11.27 -19.34
N LYS A 481 -34.47 10.51 -19.54
CA LYS A 481 -35.70 10.62 -18.73
C LYS A 481 -35.71 9.54 -17.66
N ILE A 482 -35.62 9.96 -16.40
CA ILE A 482 -35.68 9.07 -15.24
C ILE A 482 -37.11 9.11 -14.69
N ASP A 483 -37.82 7.99 -14.71
CA ASP A 483 -39.09 7.83 -14.01
C ASP A 483 -38.81 7.63 -12.51
N PRO A 484 -39.24 8.55 -11.62
CA PRO A 484 -39.03 8.41 -10.18
C PRO A 484 -39.62 7.12 -9.61
N ALA A 485 -40.73 6.61 -10.19
CA ALA A 485 -41.34 5.36 -9.74
C ALA A 485 -40.49 4.13 -10.09
N ALA A 486 -39.73 4.19 -11.20
CA ALA A 486 -38.88 3.10 -11.66
C ALA A 486 -37.59 2.94 -10.84
N ILE A 487 -37.18 3.98 -10.12
CA ILE A 487 -35.95 3.99 -9.32
C ILE A 487 -36.20 3.92 -7.81
N VAL A 488 -37.44 3.76 -7.33
CA VAL A 488 -37.71 3.58 -5.89
C VAL A 488 -36.88 2.41 -5.33
N PRO A 489 -36.16 2.58 -4.20
CA PRO A 489 -36.24 3.66 -3.20
C PRO A 489 -35.27 4.82 -3.41
N PHE A 490 -34.59 4.86 -4.55
CA PHE A 490 -33.63 5.90 -4.84
C PHE A 490 -34.31 7.23 -5.19
N VAL A 491 -33.71 8.34 -4.73
CA VAL A 491 -34.22 9.70 -4.95
C VAL A 491 -33.16 10.55 -5.64
N ILE A 492 -33.59 11.34 -6.64
CA ILE A 492 -32.72 12.30 -7.31
C ILE A 492 -32.39 13.43 -6.33
N GLN A 493 -31.09 13.60 -6.06
CA GLN A 493 -30.58 14.64 -5.17
C GLN A 493 -30.15 15.86 -5.97
N LYS A 494 -30.36 17.04 -5.39
CA LYS A 494 -29.67 18.24 -5.87
C LYS A 494 -28.23 18.23 -5.35
N PRO A 495 -27.24 18.69 -6.14
CA PRO A 495 -25.87 18.76 -5.68
C PRO A 495 -25.77 19.62 -4.41
N SER A 496 -25.00 19.13 -3.45
CA SER A 496 -24.71 19.85 -2.20
C SER A 496 -23.80 21.03 -2.52
N ASN A 497 -24.27 22.27 -2.41
CA ASN A 497 -23.43 23.44 -2.65
C ASN A 497 -22.56 23.74 -1.40
N LEU A 498 -21.42 23.06 -1.31
CA LEU A 498 -20.47 23.19 -0.19
C LEU A 498 -19.31 24.16 -0.50
N GLY A 499 -19.38 24.92 -1.60
CA GLY A 499 -18.30 25.78 -2.06
C GLY A 499 -17.17 25.01 -2.77
N PRO A 500 -16.02 25.65 -3.07
CA PRO A 500 -14.95 25.02 -3.84
C PRO A 500 -14.39 23.76 -3.17
N THR A 501 -14.21 22.69 -3.96
CA THR A 501 -13.54 21.46 -3.52
C THR A 501 -12.35 21.16 -4.43
N ARG A 502 -11.37 20.42 -3.92
CA ARG A 502 -10.22 20.00 -4.72
C ARG A 502 -10.61 18.81 -5.60
N ILE A 503 -10.41 18.98 -6.90
CA ILE A 503 -10.65 17.93 -7.91
C ILE A 503 -9.60 16.82 -7.78
N LEU A 504 -10.05 15.57 -7.95
CA LEU A 504 -9.15 14.42 -7.99
C LEU A 504 -8.43 14.38 -9.33
N THR A 505 -7.10 14.32 -9.29
CA THR A 505 -6.24 14.27 -10.48
C THR A 505 -5.19 13.20 -10.31
N ASP A 506 -4.56 12.77 -11.40
CA ASP A 506 -3.41 11.83 -11.33
C ASP A 506 -2.25 12.35 -10.43
N ASP A 507 -2.11 13.67 -10.23
CA ASP A 507 -1.13 14.23 -9.28
C ASP A 507 -1.65 14.30 -7.83
N TRP A 508 -2.96 14.42 -7.66
CA TRP A 508 -3.62 14.47 -6.36
C TRP A 508 -4.85 13.54 -6.34
N PRO A 509 -4.64 12.22 -6.16
CA PRO A 509 -5.70 11.22 -6.28
C PRO A 509 -6.36 10.88 -4.92
N PHE A 510 -6.19 11.73 -3.91
CA PHE A 510 -6.53 11.42 -2.51
C PHE A 510 -8.01 11.63 -2.17
N ILE A 511 -8.87 10.74 -2.65
CA ILE A 511 -10.34 10.82 -2.50
C ILE A 511 -10.81 10.96 -1.04
N TYR A 512 -10.14 10.31 -0.08
CA TYR A 512 -10.53 10.36 1.34
C TYR A 512 -9.90 11.52 2.13
N VAL A 513 -8.92 12.26 1.60
CA VAL A 513 -8.28 13.34 2.39
C VAL A 513 -9.25 14.50 2.57
N SER A 514 -9.74 14.74 3.80
CA SER A 514 -10.71 15.80 4.11
C SER A 514 -10.24 17.17 3.63
N PRO A 515 -11.14 18.04 3.12
CA PRO A 515 -10.81 19.42 2.76
C PRO A 515 -10.60 20.33 3.97
N VAL A 516 -10.99 19.90 5.18
CA VAL A 516 -10.95 20.71 6.40
C VAL A 516 -9.62 20.50 7.13
N GLY A 517 -8.68 21.41 6.91
CA GLY A 517 -7.50 21.58 7.75
C GLY A 517 -6.50 20.41 7.76
N VAL A 518 -5.54 20.51 8.67
CA VAL A 518 -4.48 19.52 8.87
C VAL A 518 -5.02 18.40 9.78
N ASP A 519 -4.74 17.14 9.45
CA ASP A 519 -5.12 15.97 10.27
C ASP A 519 -4.28 15.91 11.56
N VAL A 520 -4.69 16.71 12.55
CA VAL A 520 -3.95 16.88 13.82
C VAL A 520 -3.75 15.54 14.56
N PRO A 521 -4.76 14.66 14.72
CA PRO A 521 -4.56 13.36 15.36
C PRO A 521 -3.50 12.51 14.66
N TYR A 522 -3.49 12.51 13.33
CA TYR A 522 -2.46 11.83 12.55
C TYR A 522 -1.06 12.39 12.82
N LEU A 523 -0.91 13.72 12.80
CA LEU A 523 0.37 14.38 13.06
C LEU A 523 0.91 14.11 14.47
N ILE A 524 0.03 13.99 15.48
CA ILE A 524 0.44 13.63 16.84
C ILE A 524 1.07 12.23 16.85
N VAL A 525 0.46 11.26 16.15
CA VAL A 525 1.03 9.91 16.04
C VAL A 525 2.37 9.92 15.29
N VAL A 526 2.46 10.64 14.16
CA VAL A 526 3.73 10.79 13.42
C VAL A 526 4.82 11.40 14.30
N ALA A 527 4.50 12.47 15.04
CA ALA A 527 5.43 13.10 15.96
C ALA A 527 5.87 12.13 17.06
N ALA A 528 4.95 11.35 17.65
CA ALA A 528 5.27 10.35 18.65
C ALA A 528 6.23 9.27 18.11
N VAL A 529 5.98 8.76 16.90
CA VAL A 529 6.85 7.77 16.25
C VAL A 529 8.23 8.35 15.94
N LEU A 530 8.31 9.59 15.46
CA LEU A 530 9.59 10.28 15.23
C LEU A 530 10.36 10.48 16.53
N LEU A 531 9.69 10.92 17.61
CA LEU A 531 10.32 11.09 18.92
C LEU A 531 10.82 9.75 19.50
N LEU A 532 10.05 8.68 19.35
CA LEU A 532 10.47 7.33 19.75
C LEU A 532 11.65 6.84 18.92
N SER A 533 11.67 7.13 17.62
CA SER A 533 12.77 6.78 16.72
C SER A 533 14.05 7.51 17.12
N ILE A 534 13.96 8.81 17.41
CA ILE A 534 15.06 9.62 17.94
C ILE A 534 15.52 9.06 19.29
N TYR A 535 14.59 8.72 20.18
CA TYR A 535 14.92 8.15 21.48
C TYR A 535 15.64 6.81 21.34
N ALA A 536 15.17 5.89 20.51
CA ALA A 536 15.81 4.60 20.24
C ALA A 536 17.22 4.80 19.65
N ALA A 537 17.38 5.75 18.73
CA ALA A 537 18.64 6.07 18.08
C ALA A 537 19.52 7.09 18.84
N ARG A 538 19.15 7.53 20.04
CA ARG A 538 19.79 8.67 20.74
C ARG A 538 21.29 8.50 20.96
N ARG A 539 21.73 7.26 21.26
CA ARG A 539 23.15 6.95 21.47
C ARG A 539 23.98 7.08 20.20
N ILE A 540 23.34 7.11 19.04
CA ILE A 540 23.94 7.19 17.71
C ILE A 540 23.90 8.63 17.22
N LEU A 541 22.70 9.23 17.23
CA LEU A 541 22.44 10.59 16.74
C LEU A 541 23.21 11.65 17.53
N PHE A 542 23.34 11.47 18.85
CA PHE A 542 24.00 12.45 19.74
C PHE A 542 25.43 12.05 20.13
N ALA A 543 25.97 10.95 19.60
CA ALA A 543 27.40 10.66 19.75
C ALA A 543 28.24 11.67 18.95
N PRO A 544 29.55 11.82 19.24
CA PRO A 544 30.46 12.56 18.37
C PRO A 544 30.33 12.06 16.94
N THR A 545 29.88 12.95 16.05
CA THR A 545 29.53 12.63 14.67
C THR A 545 30.31 13.51 13.72
N ASP A 546 30.71 12.92 12.61
CA ASP A 546 31.37 13.61 11.53
C ASP A 546 30.32 14.09 10.51
N ARG A 547 30.73 15.05 9.68
CA ARG A 547 29.85 15.64 8.65
C ARG A 547 29.39 14.62 7.61
N SER A 548 30.15 13.54 7.37
CA SER A 548 29.76 12.51 6.40
C SER A 548 28.58 11.68 6.90
N SER A 549 28.45 11.48 8.22
CA SER A 549 27.27 10.82 8.82
C SER A 549 25.98 11.61 8.54
N TRP A 550 26.01 12.94 8.68
CA TRP A 550 24.85 13.79 8.35
C TRP A 550 24.57 13.85 6.85
N GLN A 551 25.62 13.85 6.00
CA GLN A 551 25.44 13.70 4.56
C GLN A 551 24.65 12.41 4.23
N MET A 552 24.97 11.29 4.88
CA MET A 552 24.29 9.99 4.69
C MET A 552 22.83 10.02 5.14
N PHE A 553 22.53 10.71 6.24
CA PHE A 553 21.16 10.91 6.70
C PHE A 553 20.30 11.60 5.63
N PHE A 554 20.75 12.75 5.11
CA PHE A 554 19.99 13.47 4.09
C PHE A 554 19.92 12.72 2.75
N LEU A 555 20.95 11.94 2.39
CA LEU A 555 20.89 11.03 1.24
C LEU A 555 19.79 9.98 1.41
N GLY A 556 19.69 9.37 2.59
CA GLY A 556 18.67 8.34 2.88
C GLY A 556 17.27 8.92 2.88
N ALA A 557 17.09 10.09 3.51
CA ALA A 557 15.81 10.79 3.54
C ALA A 557 15.29 11.13 2.14
N ALA A 558 16.16 11.70 1.30
CA ALA A 558 15.80 12.05 -0.07
C ALA A 558 15.55 10.80 -0.93
N PHE A 559 16.36 9.76 -0.76
CA PHE A 559 16.26 8.52 -1.53
C PHE A 559 14.94 7.80 -1.26
N LEU A 560 14.57 7.55 0.01
CA LEU A 560 13.33 6.84 0.32
C LEU A 560 12.09 7.66 -0.10
N LEU A 561 12.13 8.98 0.05
CA LEU A 561 11.04 9.84 -0.41
C LEU A 561 10.83 9.73 -1.94
N LEU A 562 11.92 9.74 -2.72
CA LEU A 562 11.83 9.53 -4.18
C LEU A 562 11.42 8.12 -4.55
N GLU A 563 11.81 7.12 -3.78
CA GLU A 563 11.39 5.73 -4.00
C GLU A 563 9.87 5.60 -3.87
N LEU A 564 9.30 6.08 -2.76
CA LEU A 564 7.85 6.06 -2.52
C LEU A 564 7.10 6.85 -3.61
N GLN A 565 7.61 8.02 -3.98
CA GLN A 565 7.05 8.83 -5.04
C GLN A 565 7.12 8.13 -6.42
N SER A 566 8.23 7.46 -6.72
CA SER A 566 8.42 6.73 -7.98
C SER A 566 7.47 5.54 -8.07
N ILE A 567 7.29 4.80 -6.98
CA ILE A 567 6.28 3.73 -6.90
C ILE A 567 4.91 4.31 -7.22
N ALA A 568 4.51 5.39 -6.55
CA ALA A 568 3.21 6.02 -6.76
C ALA A 568 3.01 6.48 -8.22
N ARG A 569 4.03 7.09 -8.84
CA ARG A 569 3.96 7.56 -10.22
C ARG A 569 3.95 6.41 -11.24
N LEU A 570 4.76 5.37 -11.03
CA LEU A 570 4.82 4.23 -11.96
C LEU A 570 3.59 3.32 -11.86
N SER A 571 2.87 3.34 -10.74
CA SER A 571 1.54 2.70 -10.63
C SER A 571 0.50 3.29 -11.60
N LEU A 572 0.65 4.54 -12.05
CA LEU A 572 -0.22 5.09 -13.12
C LEU A 572 0.04 4.43 -14.48
N LEU A 573 1.27 3.95 -14.70
CA LEU A 573 1.73 3.46 -15.99
C LEU A 573 1.50 1.96 -16.19
N TYR A 574 1.59 1.20 -15.10
CA TYR A 574 1.53 -0.26 -15.08
C TYR A 574 0.39 -0.79 -14.18
N GLY A 575 -0.53 0.08 -13.77
CA GLY A 575 -1.58 -0.25 -12.80
C GLY A 575 -1.07 -0.30 -11.34
N SER A 576 -1.99 -0.14 -10.39
CA SER A 576 -1.71 -0.14 -8.96
C SER A 576 -1.61 -1.56 -8.39
N THR A 577 -0.91 -2.45 -9.09
CA THR A 577 -0.85 -3.87 -8.72
C THR A 577 0.27 -4.18 -7.74
N TRP A 578 0.13 -5.27 -7.00
CA TRP A 578 1.17 -5.75 -6.08
C TRP A 578 2.48 -6.08 -6.82
N TYR A 579 2.39 -6.63 -8.04
CA TYR A 579 3.55 -7.01 -8.83
C TYR A 579 4.25 -5.78 -9.43
N THR A 580 3.51 -4.73 -9.82
CA THR A 580 4.10 -3.45 -10.24
C THR A 580 4.98 -2.89 -9.12
N SER A 581 4.45 -2.84 -7.89
CA SER A 581 5.23 -2.41 -6.71
C SER A 581 6.48 -3.27 -6.49
N ALA A 582 6.36 -4.59 -6.58
CA ALA A 582 7.49 -5.52 -6.43
C ALA A 582 8.55 -5.34 -7.52
N ILE A 583 8.14 -5.14 -8.78
CA ILE A 583 9.06 -4.90 -9.90
C ILE A 583 9.79 -3.57 -9.70
N VAL A 584 9.10 -2.51 -9.30
CA VAL A 584 9.72 -1.19 -9.07
C VAL A 584 10.77 -1.28 -7.96
N ILE A 585 10.45 -1.85 -6.80
CA ILE A 585 11.39 -2.02 -5.69
C ILE A 585 12.62 -2.82 -6.14
N ASN A 586 12.43 -3.98 -6.80
CA ASN A 586 13.55 -4.80 -7.26
C ASN A 586 14.37 -4.11 -8.36
N SER A 587 13.74 -3.35 -9.25
CA SER A 587 14.43 -2.57 -10.29
C SER A 587 15.29 -1.47 -9.68
N VAL A 588 14.78 -0.78 -8.67
CA VAL A 588 15.52 0.22 -7.89
C VAL A 588 16.73 -0.43 -7.21
N LEU A 589 16.55 -1.56 -6.51
CA LEU A 589 17.65 -2.27 -5.85
C LEU A 589 18.72 -2.74 -6.86
N LEU A 590 18.32 -3.31 -7.99
CA LEU A 590 19.25 -3.73 -9.06
C LEU A 590 20.01 -2.53 -9.66
N MET A 591 19.34 -1.39 -9.81
CA MET A 591 19.95 -0.16 -10.28
C MET A 591 20.97 0.40 -9.27
N ILE A 592 20.67 0.36 -7.97
CA ILE A 592 21.63 0.71 -6.91
C ILE A 592 22.83 -0.24 -6.96
N LEU A 593 22.61 -1.54 -7.13
CA LEU A 593 23.68 -2.53 -7.28
C LEU A 593 24.56 -2.20 -8.48
N GLY A 594 23.96 -1.83 -9.62
CA GLY A 594 24.65 -1.33 -10.80
C GLY A 594 25.48 -0.08 -10.54
N ALA A 595 24.89 0.93 -9.87
CA ALA A 595 25.59 2.14 -9.45
C ALA A 595 26.80 1.84 -8.55
N ASN A 596 26.65 0.89 -7.62
CA ASN A 596 27.74 0.45 -6.77
C ASN A 596 28.87 -0.22 -7.56
N PHE A 597 28.54 -1.08 -8.54
CA PHE A 597 29.54 -1.69 -9.43
C PHE A 597 30.29 -0.65 -10.28
N LEU A 598 29.60 0.39 -10.77
CA LEU A 598 30.23 1.50 -11.48
C LEU A 598 31.26 2.22 -10.59
N VAL A 599 30.95 2.40 -9.31
CA VAL A 599 31.89 3.01 -8.35
C VAL A 599 33.06 2.07 -8.02
N ILE A 600 32.82 0.76 -7.85
CA ILE A 600 33.90 -0.22 -7.61
C ILE A 600 34.93 -0.15 -8.74
N LYS A 601 34.48 -0.17 -10.01
CA LYS A 601 35.37 -0.12 -11.19
C LYS A 601 35.93 1.28 -11.48
N GLY A 602 35.13 2.33 -11.26
CA GLY A 602 35.38 3.69 -11.76
C GLY A 602 35.67 4.75 -10.70
N SER A 603 35.80 4.41 -9.41
CA SER A 603 35.92 5.40 -8.33
C SER A 603 37.03 6.44 -8.50
N LYS A 604 38.16 6.09 -9.13
CA LYS A 604 39.27 7.04 -9.40
C LYS A 604 38.84 8.18 -10.33
N VAL A 605 37.94 7.91 -11.27
CA VAL A 605 37.43 8.89 -12.25
C VAL A 605 36.21 9.65 -11.70
N LEU A 606 35.34 8.94 -10.97
CA LEU A 606 34.07 9.49 -10.48
C LEU A 606 34.25 10.34 -9.21
N ALA A 607 35.14 9.95 -8.28
CA ALA A 607 35.29 10.65 -7.00
C ALA A 607 35.72 12.13 -7.12
N PRO A 608 36.66 12.51 -8.02
CA PRO A 608 36.97 13.92 -8.24
C PRO A 608 35.76 14.71 -8.76
N LYS A 609 34.91 14.08 -9.56
CA LYS A 609 33.76 14.67 -10.24
C LYS A 609 32.46 14.66 -9.41
N ILE A 610 32.49 14.31 -8.13
CA ILE A 610 31.26 14.20 -7.30
C ILE A 610 30.37 15.45 -7.33
N THR A 611 30.95 16.66 -7.44
CA THR A 611 30.18 17.90 -7.59
C THR A 611 29.39 17.93 -8.91
N LEU A 612 29.99 17.48 -10.02
CA LEU A 612 29.29 17.34 -11.30
C LEU A 612 28.21 16.26 -11.23
N ILE A 613 28.41 15.20 -10.45
CA ILE A 613 27.41 14.15 -10.24
C ILE A 613 26.21 14.71 -9.46
N TYR A 614 26.42 15.57 -8.46
CA TYR A 614 25.32 16.31 -7.81
C TYR A 614 24.59 17.26 -8.77
N VAL A 615 25.31 17.96 -9.66
CA VAL A 615 24.67 18.79 -10.70
C VAL A 615 23.80 17.91 -11.62
N ALA A 616 24.32 16.76 -12.06
CA ALA A 616 23.56 15.81 -12.86
C ALA A 616 22.32 15.29 -12.11
N LEU A 617 22.42 15.05 -10.78
CA LEU A 617 21.29 14.70 -9.93
C LEU A 617 20.23 15.80 -9.98
N PHE A 618 20.58 17.07 -9.71
CA PHE A 618 19.60 18.16 -9.73
C PHE A 618 18.96 18.35 -11.10
N LEU A 619 19.73 18.24 -12.18
CA LEU A 619 19.18 18.28 -13.55
C LEU A 619 18.20 17.12 -13.80
N SER A 620 18.52 15.91 -13.34
CA SER A 620 17.62 14.77 -13.48
C SER A 620 16.35 14.90 -12.63
N LEU A 621 16.43 15.52 -11.44
CA LEU A 621 15.26 15.80 -10.60
C LEU A 621 14.33 16.81 -11.26
N ILE A 622 14.88 17.90 -11.81
CA ILE A 622 14.10 18.89 -12.57
C ILE A 622 13.48 18.21 -13.81
N GLY A 623 14.25 17.40 -14.53
CA GLY A 623 13.75 16.63 -15.67
C GLY A 623 12.60 15.68 -15.31
N SER A 624 12.71 14.99 -14.17
CA SER A 624 11.64 14.12 -13.66
C SER A 624 10.41 14.90 -13.18
N ALA A 625 10.59 16.08 -12.56
CA ALA A 625 9.49 16.93 -12.13
C ALA A 625 8.69 17.50 -13.32
N CYS A 626 9.38 17.87 -14.40
CA CYS A 626 8.78 18.45 -15.60
C CYS A 626 8.41 17.41 -16.67
N LEU A 627 8.44 16.11 -16.36
CA LEU A 627 8.26 15.03 -17.32
C LEU A 627 6.84 15.05 -17.92
N PRO A 628 6.67 15.26 -19.25
CA PRO A 628 5.36 15.27 -19.88
C PRO A 628 4.89 13.84 -20.19
N VAL A 629 4.53 13.09 -19.15
CA VAL A 629 4.17 11.65 -19.23
C VAL A 629 3.18 11.38 -20.36
N ARG A 630 2.09 12.14 -20.43
CA ARG A 630 1.04 11.95 -21.45
C ARG A 630 1.57 12.12 -22.88
N GLN A 631 2.35 13.17 -23.14
CA GLN A 631 2.86 13.46 -24.49
C GLN A 631 3.86 12.39 -24.94
N ILE A 632 4.69 11.88 -24.01
CA ILE A 632 5.63 10.80 -24.31
C ILE A 632 4.88 9.52 -24.65
N LEU A 633 3.81 9.18 -23.90
CA LEU A 633 3.01 7.98 -24.18
C LEU A 633 2.20 8.09 -25.48
N GLU A 634 1.75 9.28 -25.85
CA GLU A 634 1.07 9.53 -27.12
C GLU A 634 2.04 9.50 -28.31
N GLN A 635 3.28 9.97 -28.13
CA GLN A 635 4.29 10.05 -29.19
C GLN A 635 5.03 8.73 -29.43
N PHE A 636 5.33 7.97 -28.36
CA PHE A 636 6.09 6.74 -28.42
C PHE A 636 5.17 5.54 -28.12
N ASN A 637 4.97 4.68 -29.13
CA ASN A 637 4.07 3.53 -29.03
C ASN A 637 4.36 2.64 -27.80
N GLY A 638 3.33 2.44 -26.97
CA GLY A 638 3.23 1.43 -25.91
C GLY A 638 4.49 1.28 -25.06
N PHE A 639 5.18 0.15 -25.23
CA PHE A 639 6.33 -0.24 -24.42
C PHE A 639 7.48 0.77 -24.43
N SER A 640 7.73 1.42 -25.58
CA SER A 640 8.84 2.37 -25.71
C SER A 640 8.62 3.65 -24.89
N GLY A 641 7.42 4.23 -24.97
CA GLY A 641 7.02 5.36 -24.13
C GLY A 641 7.03 5.00 -22.64
N GLN A 642 6.50 3.82 -22.29
CA GLN A 642 6.54 3.32 -20.91
C GLN A 642 7.97 3.18 -20.38
N ALA A 643 8.87 2.58 -21.15
CA ALA A 643 10.27 2.41 -20.76
C ALA A 643 10.99 3.76 -20.57
N ILE A 644 10.74 4.74 -21.44
CA ILE A 644 11.30 6.09 -21.32
C ILE A 644 10.81 6.78 -20.05
N VAL A 645 9.50 6.78 -19.79
CA VAL A 645 8.91 7.39 -18.59
C VAL A 645 9.46 6.73 -17.33
N SER A 646 9.54 5.40 -17.32
CA SER A 646 10.09 4.62 -16.20
C SER A 646 11.55 4.97 -15.95
N PHE A 647 12.38 4.96 -16.99
CA PHE A 647 13.80 5.28 -16.88
C PHE A 647 14.02 6.71 -16.36
N LEU A 648 13.33 7.71 -16.93
CA LEU A 648 13.47 9.10 -16.51
C LEU A 648 12.97 9.34 -15.08
N THR A 649 11.97 8.59 -14.63
CA THR A 649 11.46 8.65 -13.26
C THR A 649 12.48 8.14 -12.25
N VAL A 650 13.15 7.01 -12.52
CA VAL A 650 14.11 6.39 -11.59
C VAL A 650 15.56 6.87 -11.77
N LEU A 651 15.87 7.57 -12.87
CA LEU A 651 17.21 8.09 -13.17
C LEU A 651 17.85 8.90 -12.01
N PRO A 652 17.13 9.81 -11.31
CA PRO A 652 17.70 10.52 -10.17
C PRO A 652 18.19 9.58 -9.07
N MET A 653 17.48 8.48 -8.82
CA MET A 653 17.84 7.48 -7.82
C MET A 653 19.11 6.72 -8.21
N MET A 654 19.33 6.44 -9.50
CA MET A 654 20.58 5.85 -9.99
C MET A 654 21.78 6.77 -9.68
N ILE A 655 21.64 8.05 -10.00
CA ILE A 655 22.69 9.06 -9.79
C ILE A 655 22.94 9.24 -8.28
N ALA A 656 21.88 9.28 -7.48
CA ALA A 656 21.98 9.30 -6.02
C ALA A 656 22.70 8.06 -5.47
N GLY A 657 22.47 6.87 -6.04
CA GLY A 657 23.19 5.64 -5.71
C GLY A 657 24.70 5.75 -5.95
N ILE A 658 25.12 6.41 -7.04
CA ILE A 658 26.55 6.68 -7.31
C ILE A 658 27.14 7.61 -6.23
N ILE A 659 26.43 8.68 -5.87
CA ILE A 659 26.84 9.63 -4.83
C ILE A 659 26.96 8.91 -3.47
N PHE A 660 25.97 8.08 -3.14
CA PHE A 660 25.97 7.25 -1.94
C PHE A 660 27.20 6.35 -1.92
N SER A 661 27.42 5.49 -2.92
CA SER A 661 28.56 4.57 -2.97
C SER A 661 29.91 5.28 -2.89
N LEU A 662 30.07 6.44 -3.55
CA LEU A 662 31.29 7.25 -3.46
C LEU A 662 31.53 7.79 -2.04
N SER A 663 30.47 8.27 -1.39
CA SER A 663 30.53 8.83 -0.04
C SER A 663 30.74 7.71 0.98
N PHE A 664 30.12 6.55 0.76
CA PHE A 664 30.15 5.39 1.64
C PHE A 664 31.53 4.72 1.64
N LYS A 665 32.16 4.64 0.47
CA LYS A 665 33.56 4.18 0.34
C LYS A 665 34.53 5.00 1.20
N LYS A 666 34.26 6.30 1.39
CA LYS A 666 35.11 7.22 2.16
C LYS A 666 34.73 7.29 3.64
N ALA A 667 33.61 6.68 4.03
CA ALA A 667 33.12 6.76 5.40
C ALA A 667 34.14 6.08 6.35
N PRO A 668 34.62 6.76 7.40
CA PRO A 668 35.53 6.15 8.37
C PRO A 668 34.91 4.95 9.11
N GLN A 669 33.58 4.94 9.24
CA GLN A 669 32.81 3.93 9.95
C GLN A 669 31.60 3.51 9.09
N PRO A 670 31.74 2.49 8.22
CA PRO A 670 30.70 2.07 7.29
C PRO A 670 29.39 1.65 7.99
N ASP A 671 29.48 0.92 9.10
CA ASP A 671 28.36 0.50 9.94
C ASP A 671 27.55 1.69 10.47
N LYS A 672 28.25 2.72 10.98
CA LYS A 672 27.60 3.96 11.49
C LYS A 672 27.03 4.81 10.36
N ALA A 673 27.75 4.96 9.26
CA ALA A 673 27.30 5.72 8.10
C ALA A 673 26.02 5.11 7.49
N PHE A 674 25.95 3.78 7.42
CA PHE A 674 24.76 3.06 6.98
C PHE A 674 23.59 3.24 7.95
N ALA A 675 23.83 3.18 9.26
CA ALA A 675 22.80 3.44 10.27
C ALA A 675 22.21 4.87 10.14
N PHE A 676 23.04 5.90 9.91
CA PHE A 676 22.55 7.26 9.64
C PHE A 676 21.71 7.33 8.37
N ASN A 677 22.09 6.59 7.32
CA ASN A 677 21.32 6.52 6.09
C ASN A 677 19.92 5.92 6.31
N LEU A 678 19.82 4.81 7.06
CA LEU A 678 18.54 4.19 7.42
C LEU A 678 17.66 5.12 8.28
N LEU A 679 18.23 5.82 9.25
CA LEU A 679 17.49 6.80 10.07
C LEU A 679 17.04 8.01 9.25
N GLY A 680 17.83 8.41 8.25
CA GLY A 680 17.45 9.41 7.27
C GLY A 680 16.24 8.96 6.45
N ALA A 681 16.29 7.72 5.95
CA ALA A 681 15.20 7.12 5.20
C ALA A 681 13.89 7.15 6.00
N VAL A 682 13.90 6.87 7.31
CA VAL A 682 12.73 7.04 8.18
C VAL A 682 12.11 8.44 8.11
N ALA A 683 12.93 9.50 8.14
CA ALA A 683 12.44 10.87 7.96
C ALA A 683 11.84 11.08 6.56
N GLY A 684 12.48 10.51 5.53
CA GLY A 684 11.97 10.49 4.16
C GLY A 684 10.58 9.87 4.03
N ALA A 685 10.35 8.70 4.64
CA ALA A 685 9.04 8.04 4.68
C ALA A 685 7.97 8.94 5.33
N MET A 686 8.31 9.65 6.40
CA MET A 686 7.35 10.56 7.06
C MET A 686 7.04 11.80 6.22
N PHE A 687 7.96 12.26 5.37
CA PHE A 687 7.70 13.38 4.44
C PHE A 687 6.75 13.00 3.30
N GLU A 688 6.53 11.72 3.03
CA GLU A 688 5.57 11.27 2.01
C GLU A 688 4.16 11.79 2.28
N TYR A 689 3.79 11.96 3.56
CA TYR A 689 2.49 12.51 3.96
C TYR A 689 2.22 13.92 3.42
N ALA A 690 3.27 14.69 3.07
CA ALA A 690 3.11 15.99 2.43
C ALA A 690 2.35 15.90 1.09
N SER A 691 2.40 14.75 0.41
CA SER A 691 1.68 14.53 -0.86
C SER A 691 0.18 14.74 -0.75
N ASN A 692 -0.41 14.43 0.41
CA ASN A 692 -1.83 14.68 0.70
C ASN A 692 -2.21 16.16 0.57
N TYR A 693 -1.24 17.08 0.70
CA TYR A 693 -1.46 18.53 0.58
C TYR A 693 -0.92 19.11 -0.71
N VAL A 694 0.29 18.71 -1.14
CA VAL A 694 0.97 19.35 -2.28
C VAL A 694 0.90 18.55 -3.59
N GLY A 695 0.38 17.32 -3.56
CA GLY A 695 0.42 16.40 -4.71
C GLY A 695 1.67 15.52 -4.74
N ILE A 696 1.60 14.42 -5.49
CA ILE A 696 2.67 13.41 -5.58
C ILE A 696 3.91 13.97 -6.28
N ASN A 697 3.75 14.74 -7.35
CA ASN A 697 4.87 15.29 -8.11
C ASN A 697 5.67 16.32 -7.31
N SER A 698 5.01 17.03 -6.37
CA SER A 698 5.66 18.04 -5.53
C SER A 698 6.68 17.45 -4.54
N LEU A 699 6.63 16.14 -4.25
CA LEU A 699 7.61 15.48 -3.37
C LEU A 699 9.04 15.54 -3.93
N VAL A 700 9.21 15.67 -5.26
CA VAL A 700 10.53 15.84 -5.89
C VAL A 700 11.24 17.10 -5.37
N TRP A 701 10.50 18.16 -5.06
CA TRP A 701 11.08 19.41 -4.54
C TRP A 701 11.54 19.29 -3.09
N ILE A 702 10.82 18.50 -2.29
CA ILE A 702 11.24 18.16 -0.92
C ILE A 702 12.53 17.31 -1.00
N ALA A 703 12.57 16.28 -1.85
CA ALA A 703 13.76 15.47 -2.07
C ALA A 703 14.95 16.31 -2.59
N THR A 704 14.69 17.26 -3.50
CA THR A 704 15.70 18.21 -4.01
C THR A 704 16.32 19.03 -2.88
N THR A 705 15.50 19.53 -1.96
CA THR A 705 15.97 20.27 -0.78
C THR A 705 16.84 19.39 0.11
N LEU A 706 16.43 18.15 0.36
CA LEU A 706 17.21 17.19 1.16
C LEU A 706 18.56 16.86 0.49
N TYR A 707 18.59 16.66 -0.84
CA TYR A 707 19.84 16.47 -1.58
C TYR A 707 20.73 17.72 -1.59
N LEU A 708 20.15 18.92 -1.59
CA LEU A 708 20.90 20.16 -1.47
C LEU A 708 21.58 20.26 -0.10
N VAL A 709 20.88 19.92 0.98
CA VAL A 709 21.48 19.84 2.32
C VAL A 709 22.60 18.80 2.35
N SER A 710 22.38 17.62 1.76
CA SER A 710 23.43 16.60 1.60
C SER A 710 24.67 17.13 0.86
N PHE A 711 24.47 17.85 -0.24
CA PHE A 711 25.54 18.46 -1.02
C PHE A 711 26.38 19.44 -0.19
N PHE A 712 25.75 20.28 0.65
CA PHE A 712 26.47 21.19 1.54
C PHE A 712 27.38 20.45 2.54
N PHE A 713 26.91 19.34 3.12
CA PHE A 713 27.75 18.50 3.99
C PHE A 713 28.91 17.86 3.20
N CYS A 714 28.67 17.41 1.98
CA CYS A 714 29.71 16.83 1.11
C CYS A 714 30.85 17.82 0.82
N VAL A 715 30.51 19.03 0.35
CA VAL A 715 31.50 20.05 -0.05
C VAL A 715 32.33 20.53 1.15
N ARG A 716 31.68 20.77 2.29
CA ARG A 716 32.38 21.20 3.52
C ARG A 716 33.25 20.11 4.16
N THR A 717 33.06 18.85 3.79
CA THR A 717 33.92 17.76 4.23
C THR A 717 35.22 17.73 3.40
N LYS A 718 35.17 18.10 2.12
CA LYS A 718 36.36 18.22 1.24
C LYS A 718 37.31 19.36 1.62
N GLN A 719 36.85 20.38 2.35
CA GLN A 719 37.69 21.53 2.73
C GLN A 719 38.54 21.27 3.99
N ASN A 720 38.22 20.22 4.75
CA ASN A 720 38.82 19.94 6.06
C ASN A 720 39.72 18.68 6.08
N GLY A 721 39.89 18.00 4.94
CA GLY A 721 40.78 16.86 4.76
C GLY A 721 41.41 16.92 3.39
#